data_AF-A0A8X7X7S4-F1
#
_entry.id   AF-A0A8X7X7S4-F1
#
_cell.length_a   1.000
_cell.length_b   1.000
_cell.length_c   1.000
_cell.angle_alpha   90.00
_cell.angle_beta   90.00
_cell.angle_gamma   90.00
#
_symmetry.space_group_name_H-M   'P 1'
#
loop_
_entity.id
_entity.type
_entity.pdbx_description
1 polymer ?
#
loop_
_entity_poly.entity_id
_entity_poly.type
_entity_poly.pdbx_seq_one_letter_code
_entity_poly.pdbx_strand_id
1 'polypeptide(L)'
;MAPWEETSALMQNKQMDRLWSPSGPGVRVHMYYSNSDHGELTLWFSSRKVSAEEICIAAAIKCVYHNLFSLASEDFTFWFHPNYIFNTEETGDLLVHYRVRFFFQNWYGKDNRRSHRYSLSKSRLSAILDCNVINYLFAQSRSDFIHGHPEVCPSLKMHDECLGMAILDMLRIAKESKQNLQDVCKEISYKSCLPESHRHEIQKQHALARYRFRKTLKRYLRQLSNCQADELSLKLKYLLDLEIVTPSFGTEQFQVWNPNSIHQGDNVALQLIQVSGESGIQYRAMDASEWQTFCDFQEIIDISIKQASRDRLTLESRVVTVTRQDSRCLEAEFQTLKEALSFVSLIDGYFRLIMDSLHYFCEEVAPPSILEDLENCCHGPITSEFAINKLKRAGAKAGMFLIRRSPKEFNDYFITICVKTPHGIEYKDCLLRKDCSFHLFGVTRNFNNLKELILYYQNNGLTIAGVPVDLKTWCSPQPKELTNLIVVRSNCSLEAPASPSLPCRQAINVQFQMVKKEDLKWGDNLGQGSFTKIFQGFKMDNRDGEVHETGVLLKVLDTPHKSCWESFFEAASVMSQLSHKHLILVYGICIHGSENVMVQEYVKYGALDLFLKRNRSTVQVRWKLDVARQLACALNYLVRATSSKMAVGEFQQVSFPLPKGNLTRVQCSMVVQSLNGPVHVHLTFALTRLAAECCAVRV
;
A
#
# COMPACT_ATOMS: atom_id res chain seq x y z
N MET A 1 7.82 -23.23 -49.74
CA MET A 1 6.77 -22.53 -48.98
C MET A 1 6.40 -23.40 -47.79
N ALA A 2 6.80 -22.98 -46.58
CA ALA A 2 6.24 -23.42 -45.29
C ALA A 2 4.92 -22.63 -45.02
N PRO A 3 4.10 -22.83 -43.95
CA PRO A 3 4.47 -23.25 -42.56
C PRO A 3 3.40 -24.16 -41.86
N TRP A 4 3.43 -24.61 -40.59
CA TRP A 4 4.22 -24.38 -39.37
C TRP A 4 4.16 -25.66 -38.50
N GLU A 5 5.28 -26.01 -37.87
CA GLU A 5 5.46 -27.08 -36.89
C GLU A 5 5.20 -26.56 -35.46
N GLU A 6 4.44 -27.30 -34.65
CA GLU A 6 4.43 -27.19 -33.19
C GLU A 6 5.19 -28.39 -32.62
N THR A 7 6.38 -28.16 -32.07
CA THR A 7 6.98 -29.05 -31.07
C THR A 7 7.79 -28.25 -30.07
N SER A 8 7.79 -28.76 -28.84
CA SER A 8 8.64 -28.46 -27.68
C SER A 8 8.22 -27.35 -26.70
N ALA A 9 7.38 -27.74 -25.73
CA ALA A 9 7.40 -27.23 -24.37
C ALA A 9 7.52 -28.42 -23.39
N LEU A 10 8.72 -28.97 -23.29
CA LEU A 10 9.13 -29.95 -22.27
C LEU A 10 10.57 -29.59 -21.90
N MET A 11 10.81 -29.47 -20.59
CA MET A 11 12.06 -29.09 -19.90
C MET A 11 12.09 -27.64 -19.39
N GLN A 12 11.54 -27.42 -18.19
CA GLN A 12 12.17 -26.62 -17.11
C GLN A 12 11.39 -26.76 -15.78
N ASN A 13 11.25 -27.98 -15.28
CA ASN A 13 10.97 -28.28 -13.87
C ASN A 13 12.19 -29.02 -13.29
N LYS A 14 13.30 -28.31 -13.03
CA LYS A 14 14.48 -28.94 -12.41
C LYS A 14 15.05 -28.19 -11.20
N GLN A 15 14.33 -27.20 -10.68
CA GLN A 15 14.69 -26.55 -9.41
C GLN A 15 13.55 -26.49 -8.37
N MET A 16 12.33 -26.96 -8.70
CA MET A 16 11.22 -27.10 -7.73
C MET A 16 11.07 -28.51 -7.11
N ASP A 17 11.81 -29.52 -7.60
CA ASP A 17 11.66 -30.93 -7.17
C ASP A 17 12.30 -31.27 -5.80
N ARG A 18 12.63 -30.28 -4.96
CA ARG A 18 13.16 -30.53 -3.60
C ARG A 18 12.22 -30.12 -2.46
N LEU A 19 11.02 -29.61 -2.75
CA LEU A 19 10.08 -29.13 -1.72
C LEU A 19 9.02 -30.16 -1.32
N TRP A 20 8.95 -31.32 -1.99
CA TRP A 20 7.82 -32.23 -1.88
C TRP A 20 8.22 -33.57 -1.26
N SER A 21 8.40 -33.59 0.06
CA SER A 21 8.31 -34.82 0.83
C SER A 21 7.43 -34.58 2.08
N PRO A 22 6.31 -35.30 2.25
CA PRO A 22 5.37 -35.11 3.36
C PRO A 22 5.87 -35.74 4.67
N SER A 23 7.17 -35.67 4.97
CA SER A 23 7.76 -36.29 6.15
C SER A 23 8.73 -35.33 6.84
N GLY A 24 8.19 -34.44 7.69
CA GLY A 24 8.95 -33.48 8.51
C GLY A 24 8.05 -32.39 9.12
N PRO A 25 8.56 -31.52 10.03
CA PRO A 25 7.88 -30.28 10.41
C PRO A 25 7.90 -29.27 9.23
N GLY A 26 6.85 -28.47 9.08
CA GLY A 26 6.69 -27.58 7.93
C GLY A 26 5.40 -26.77 7.96
N VAL A 27 5.21 -25.92 6.94
CA VAL A 27 3.97 -25.14 6.79
C VAL A 27 3.04 -25.83 5.79
N ARG A 28 1.85 -26.20 6.26
CA ARG A 28 0.73 -26.67 5.44
C ARG A 28 -0.14 -25.50 5.03
N VAL A 29 -0.34 -25.34 3.73
CA VAL A 29 -1.14 -24.25 3.18
C VAL A 29 -2.39 -24.84 2.56
N HIS A 30 -3.53 -24.65 3.22
CA HIS A 30 -4.82 -25.06 2.69
C HIS A 30 -5.27 -24.12 1.57
N MET A 31 -5.69 -24.70 0.46
CA MET A 31 -6.29 -24.00 -0.68
C MET A 31 -7.74 -24.45 -0.87
N TYR A 32 -8.63 -23.50 -1.17
CA TYR A 32 -10.05 -23.81 -1.38
C TYR A 32 -10.35 -24.27 -2.81
N TYR A 33 -9.48 -23.92 -3.76
CA TYR A 33 -9.61 -24.26 -5.17
C TYR A 33 -8.22 -24.37 -5.81
N SER A 34 -8.04 -25.35 -6.68
CA SER A 34 -6.82 -25.52 -7.48
C SER A 34 -7.21 -25.79 -8.94
N ASN A 35 -6.40 -25.25 -9.86
CA ASN A 35 -6.50 -25.52 -11.30
C ASN A 35 -5.68 -26.75 -11.72
N SER A 36 -4.94 -27.39 -10.81
CA SER A 36 -4.13 -28.57 -11.13
C SER A 36 -5.02 -29.78 -11.44
N ASP A 37 -4.65 -30.56 -12.46
CA ASP A 37 -5.34 -31.81 -12.86
C ASP A 37 -5.46 -32.83 -11.71
N HIS A 38 -4.59 -32.74 -10.69
CA HIS A 38 -4.59 -33.61 -9.51
C HIS A 38 -5.49 -33.15 -8.37
N GLY A 39 -6.08 -31.96 -8.45
CA GLY A 39 -7.00 -31.43 -7.43
C GLY A 39 -6.38 -31.27 -6.03
N GLU A 40 -5.07 -31.11 -5.92
CA GLU A 40 -4.41 -30.99 -4.62
C GLU A 40 -4.77 -29.63 -3.98
N LEU A 41 -5.39 -29.70 -2.80
CA LEU A 41 -5.88 -28.54 -2.03
C LEU A 41 -4.96 -28.18 -0.87
N THR A 42 -3.74 -28.73 -0.84
CA THR A 42 -2.79 -28.46 0.24
C THR A 42 -1.39 -28.39 -0.34
N LEU A 43 -0.68 -27.29 -0.07
CA LEU A 43 0.74 -27.17 -0.38
C LEU A 43 1.55 -27.38 0.89
N TRP A 44 2.69 -28.06 0.74
CA TRP A 44 3.61 -28.33 1.84
C TRP A 44 4.93 -27.60 1.62
N PHE A 45 5.40 -26.87 2.65
CA PHE A 45 6.68 -26.17 2.62
C PHE A 45 7.57 -26.66 3.76
N SER A 46 8.69 -27.30 3.39
CA SER A 46 9.75 -27.77 4.30
C SER A 46 10.97 -26.83 4.36
N SER A 47 10.93 -25.67 3.69
CA SER A 47 12.04 -24.71 3.67
C SER A 47 12.35 -24.17 5.07
N ARG A 48 13.63 -24.03 5.43
CA ARG A 48 14.06 -23.51 6.76
C ARG A 48 13.49 -22.13 7.08
N LYS A 49 13.43 -21.25 6.08
CA LYS A 49 12.79 -19.93 6.17
C LYS A 49 12.06 -19.66 4.87
N VAL A 50 10.80 -19.25 4.97
CA VAL A 50 9.98 -18.85 3.82
C VAL A 50 9.08 -17.70 4.24
N SER A 51 8.98 -16.69 3.40
CA SER A 51 8.08 -15.55 3.64
C SER A 51 6.63 -15.90 3.29
N ALA A 52 5.68 -15.21 3.92
CA ALA A 52 4.26 -15.31 3.57
C ALA A 52 4.01 -14.92 2.10
N GLU A 53 4.71 -13.92 1.57
CA GLU A 53 4.62 -13.55 0.16
C GLU A 53 5.09 -14.69 -0.76
N GLU A 54 6.22 -15.34 -0.49
CA GLU A 54 6.71 -16.47 -1.30
C GLU A 54 5.72 -17.63 -1.32
N ILE A 55 5.11 -17.95 -0.18
CA ILE A 55 4.04 -18.96 -0.12
C ILE A 55 2.84 -18.52 -0.99
N CYS A 56 2.40 -17.27 -0.85
CA CYS A 56 1.31 -16.74 -1.66
C CYS A 56 1.67 -16.70 -3.16
N ILE A 57 2.93 -16.49 -3.54
CA ILE A 57 3.39 -16.54 -4.93
C ILE A 57 3.31 -17.97 -5.45
N ALA A 58 3.76 -18.95 -4.67
CA ALA A 58 3.70 -20.36 -5.04
C ALA A 58 2.26 -20.88 -5.16
N ALA A 59 1.32 -20.35 -4.36
CA ALA A 59 -0.10 -20.67 -4.43
C ALA A 59 -0.86 -19.87 -5.51
N ALA A 60 -0.28 -18.78 -6.02
CA ALA A 60 -0.96 -17.87 -6.93
C ALA A 60 -1.00 -18.40 -8.37
N ILE A 61 -2.11 -18.08 -9.04
CA ILE A 61 -2.34 -18.47 -10.43
C ILE A 61 -1.71 -17.46 -11.40
N LYS A 62 -1.75 -16.17 -11.06
CA LYS A 62 -1.18 -15.07 -11.85
C LYS A 62 -0.72 -13.92 -10.96
N CYS A 63 0.29 -13.19 -11.43
CA CYS A 63 0.89 -12.05 -10.73
C CYS A 63 -0.10 -10.91 -10.43
N VAL A 64 -0.93 -10.52 -11.40
CA VAL A 64 -1.80 -9.32 -11.29
C VAL A 64 -2.85 -9.43 -10.18
N TYR A 65 -3.24 -10.65 -9.82
CA TYR A 65 -4.28 -10.91 -8.81
C TYR A 65 -3.74 -11.40 -7.47
N HIS A 66 -2.44 -11.72 -7.40
CA HIS A 66 -1.82 -12.26 -6.19
C HIS A 66 -1.93 -11.31 -4.99
N ASN A 67 -1.88 -10.00 -5.23
CA ASN A 67 -2.06 -9.00 -4.19
C ASN A 67 -3.50 -8.89 -3.64
N LEU A 68 -4.45 -9.69 -4.14
CA LEU A 68 -5.77 -9.87 -3.53
C LEU A 68 -5.77 -10.96 -2.45
N PHE A 69 -4.74 -11.80 -2.41
CA PHE A 69 -4.65 -12.95 -1.52
C PHE A 69 -3.69 -12.69 -0.35
N SER A 70 -3.86 -13.45 0.72
CA SER A 70 -2.99 -13.47 1.89
C SER A 70 -3.13 -14.82 2.62
N LEU A 71 -2.40 -15.00 3.72
CA LEU A 71 -2.46 -16.19 4.57
C LEU A 71 -3.18 -15.86 5.88
N ALA A 72 -4.23 -16.60 6.19
CA ALA A 72 -4.89 -16.56 7.49
C ALA A 72 -4.36 -17.66 8.41
N SER A 73 -4.40 -17.41 9.72
CA SER A 73 -4.21 -18.46 10.73
C SER A 73 -5.28 -19.54 10.63
N GLU A 74 -5.00 -20.72 11.17
CA GLU A 74 -5.94 -21.87 11.22
C GLU A 74 -7.29 -21.52 11.89
N ASP A 75 -7.24 -20.68 12.92
CA ASP A 75 -8.41 -20.24 13.69
C ASP A 75 -9.03 -18.92 13.18
N PHE A 76 -8.50 -18.37 12.09
CA PHE A 76 -8.91 -17.09 11.49
C PHE A 76 -8.85 -15.88 12.44
N THR A 77 -8.06 -15.94 13.51
CA THR A 77 -7.92 -14.84 14.46
C THR A 77 -7.05 -13.70 13.94
N PHE A 78 -6.11 -14.00 13.04
CA PHE A 78 -5.29 -12.97 12.39
C PHE A 78 -4.80 -13.43 11.01
N TRP A 79 -4.28 -12.45 10.26
CA TRP A 79 -3.62 -12.67 8.97
C TRP A 79 -2.12 -12.41 9.07
N PHE A 80 -1.33 -13.21 8.36
CA PHE A 80 0.10 -12.99 8.25
C PHE A 80 0.38 -11.85 7.27
N HIS A 81 1.17 -10.86 7.70
CA HIS A 81 1.69 -9.83 6.81
C HIS A 81 2.65 -10.45 5.78
N PRO A 82 2.81 -9.88 4.57
CA PRO A 82 3.56 -10.51 3.48
C PRO A 82 5.06 -10.71 3.80
N ASN A 83 5.64 -9.87 4.66
CA ASN A 83 7.02 -9.99 5.14
C ASN A 83 7.19 -11.00 6.30
N TYR A 84 6.13 -11.69 6.73
CA TYR A 84 6.23 -12.64 7.85
C TYR A 84 7.07 -13.85 7.42
N ILE A 85 8.08 -14.19 8.21
CA ILE A 85 8.95 -15.34 7.95
C ILE A 85 8.52 -16.53 8.80
N PHE A 86 8.11 -17.60 8.14
CA PHE A 86 7.89 -18.90 8.78
C PHE A 86 9.22 -19.59 9.02
N ASN A 87 9.49 -19.99 10.26
CA ASN A 87 10.65 -20.77 10.65
C ASN A 87 10.24 -22.23 10.93
N THR A 88 10.36 -23.10 9.93
CA THR A 88 9.85 -24.48 9.98
C THR A 88 10.50 -25.35 11.06
N GLU A 89 11.67 -24.99 11.58
CA GLU A 89 12.32 -25.68 12.70
C GLU A 89 11.69 -25.32 14.06
N GLU A 90 11.21 -24.09 14.23
CA GLU A 90 10.66 -23.57 15.49
C GLU A 90 9.12 -23.67 15.54
N THR A 91 8.44 -23.54 14.40
CA THR A 91 6.97 -23.43 14.36
C THR A 91 6.24 -24.77 14.39
N GLY A 92 6.94 -25.91 14.26
CA GLY A 92 6.31 -27.22 14.11
C GLY A 92 5.49 -27.32 12.81
N ASP A 93 4.54 -28.27 12.78
CA ASP A 93 3.58 -28.42 11.69
C ASP A 93 2.46 -27.39 11.83
N LEU A 94 2.51 -26.32 11.02
CA LEU A 94 1.58 -25.19 11.08
C LEU A 94 0.63 -25.22 9.89
N LEU A 95 -0.68 -25.19 10.15
CA LEU A 95 -1.70 -25.02 9.11
C LEU A 95 -2.02 -23.52 8.93
N VAL A 96 -1.99 -23.07 7.67
CA VAL A 96 -2.40 -21.73 7.25
C VAL A 96 -3.34 -21.82 6.07
N HIS A 97 -4.21 -20.83 5.90
CA HIS A 97 -5.20 -20.80 4.82
C HIS A 97 -4.83 -19.73 3.80
N TYR A 98 -4.60 -20.14 2.54
CA TYR A 98 -4.48 -19.21 1.42
C TYR A 98 -5.86 -18.69 1.05
N ARG A 99 -6.08 -17.38 1.11
CA ARG A 99 -7.42 -16.80 1.01
C ARG A 99 -7.41 -15.46 0.29
N VAL A 100 -8.49 -15.16 -0.42
CA VAL A 100 -8.80 -13.80 -0.87
C VAL A 100 -9.08 -12.97 0.37
N ARG A 101 -8.26 -11.93 0.58
CA ARG A 101 -8.36 -11.01 1.71
C ARG A 101 -8.92 -9.66 1.27
N PHE A 102 -8.39 -9.12 0.16
CA PHE A 102 -8.77 -7.81 -0.34
C PHE A 102 -9.95 -7.93 -1.30
N PHE A 103 -11.13 -7.54 -0.82
CA PHE A 103 -12.37 -7.60 -1.57
C PHE A 103 -12.99 -6.22 -1.76
N PHE A 104 -13.65 -6.03 -2.91
CA PHE A 104 -14.39 -4.82 -3.29
C PHE A 104 -15.81 -5.21 -3.62
N GLN A 105 -16.79 -4.69 -2.88
CA GLN A 105 -18.20 -4.98 -3.15
C GLN A 105 -18.63 -4.36 -4.50
N ASN A 106 -19.71 -4.86 -5.07
CA ASN A 106 -20.28 -4.35 -6.33
C ASN A 106 -19.31 -4.40 -7.54
N TRP A 107 -18.37 -5.36 -7.52
CA TRP A 107 -17.38 -5.61 -8.58
C TRP A 107 -17.97 -6.18 -9.88
N TYR A 108 -19.18 -6.77 -9.81
CA TYR A 108 -19.88 -7.39 -10.95
C TYR A 108 -21.09 -6.57 -11.45
N GLY A 109 -21.40 -5.43 -10.82
CA GLY A 109 -22.62 -4.64 -11.12
C GLY A 109 -22.82 -4.32 -12.61
N LYS A 110 -24.08 -4.30 -13.06
CA LYS A 110 -24.48 -3.97 -14.44
C LYS A 110 -24.46 -2.47 -14.75
N ASP A 111 -24.40 -1.62 -13.71
CA ASP A 111 -24.49 -0.17 -13.83
C ASP A 111 -23.11 0.50 -13.97
N ASN A 112 -23.10 1.78 -14.39
CA ASN A 112 -21.90 2.64 -14.46
C ASN A 112 -21.19 2.87 -13.11
N ARG A 113 -21.65 2.24 -12.02
CA ARG A 113 -21.11 2.33 -10.66
C ARG A 113 -20.54 0.99 -10.19
N ARG A 114 -19.75 0.31 -11.01
CA ARG A 114 -19.04 -0.92 -10.60
C ARG A 114 -17.57 -0.63 -10.31
N SER A 115 -17.04 -1.28 -9.29
CA SER A 115 -15.61 -1.24 -9.00
C SER A 115 -14.85 -1.98 -10.12
N HIS A 116 -13.80 -1.38 -10.67
CA HIS A 116 -13.07 -1.89 -11.84
C HIS A 116 -11.58 -1.52 -11.78
N ARG A 117 -10.72 -2.26 -12.47
CA ARG A 117 -9.32 -1.89 -12.63
C ARG A 117 -9.19 -0.75 -13.63
N TYR A 118 -8.33 0.21 -13.34
CA TYR A 118 -8.09 1.36 -14.20
C TYR A 118 -7.61 0.91 -15.60
N SER A 119 -8.15 1.56 -16.62
CA SER A 119 -7.91 1.26 -18.03
C SER A 119 -7.64 2.56 -18.77
N LEU A 120 -6.74 2.51 -19.77
CA LEU A 120 -6.47 3.67 -20.61
C LEU A 120 -7.66 3.99 -21.53
N SER A 121 -8.49 3.00 -21.85
CA SER A 121 -9.70 3.18 -22.65
C SER A 121 -10.94 3.28 -21.77
N LYS A 122 -11.67 4.40 -21.88
CA LYS A 122 -12.95 4.62 -21.19
C LYS A 122 -14.05 3.64 -21.62
N SER A 123 -13.93 3.01 -22.80
CA SER A 123 -14.96 2.09 -23.32
C SER A 123 -14.80 0.65 -22.82
N ARG A 124 -13.66 0.31 -22.21
CA ARG A 124 -13.38 -1.04 -21.71
C ARG A 124 -12.96 -0.98 -20.24
N LEU A 125 -13.94 -1.17 -19.36
CA LEU A 125 -13.67 -1.37 -17.94
C LEU A 125 -13.06 -2.76 -17.73
N SER A 126 -11.92 -2.82 -17.04
CA SER A 126 -11.23 -4.06 -16.74
C SER A 126 -11.77 -4.66 -15.44
N ALA A 127 -12.09 -5.96 -15.43
CA ALA A 127 -12.63 -6.62 -14.26
C ALA A 127 -11.58 -6.71 -13.12
N ILE A 128 -12.04 -6.59 -11.87
CA ILE A 128 -11.16 -6.74 -10.69
C ILE A 128 -10.67 -8.18 -10.55
N LEU A 129 -11.56 -9.14 -10.83
CA LEU A 129 -11.35 -10.58 -10.68
C LEU A 129 -11.40 -11.26 -12.06
N ASP A 130 -10.55 -12.28 -12.27
CA ASP A 130 -10.69 -13.21 -13.40
C ASP A 130 -11.44 -14.48 -12.98
N CYS A 131 -11.73 -15.36 -13.95
CA CYS A 131 -12.51 -16.58 -13.69
C CYS A 131 -11.87 -17.49 -12.63
N ASN A 132 -10.55 -17.53 -12.55
CA ASN A 132 -9.84 -18.37 -11.59
C ASN A 132 -10.00 -17.81 -10.17
N VAL A 133 -9.87 -16.50 -10.01
CA VAL A 133 -10.11 -15.83 -8.73
C VAL A 133 -11.58 -15.96 -8.32
N ILE A 134 -12.52 -15.89 -9.26
CA ILE A 134 -13.96 -16.10 -8.98
C ILE A 134 -14.22 -17.53 -8.49
N ASN A 135 -13.64 -18.54 -9.14
CA ASN A 135 -13.75 -19.94 -8.68
C ASN A 135 -13.18 -20.13 -7.27
N TYR A 136 -12.03 -19.50 -7.01
CA TYR A 136 -11.40 -19.53 -5.69
C TYR A 136 -12.27 -18.86 -4.63
N LEU A 137 -12.71 -17.63 -4.89
CA LEU A 137 -13.56 -16.86 -3.99
C LEU A 137 -14.87 -17.60 -3.71
N PHE A 138 -15.48 -18.22 -4.72
CA PHE A 138 -16.66 -19.07 -4.54
C PHE A 138 -16.37 -20.23 -3.58
N ALA A 139 -15.30 -20.99 -3.81
CA ALA A 139 -14.99 -22.15 -2.98
C ALA A 139 -14.68 -21.76 -1.52
N GLN A 140 -13.92 -20.67 -1.34
CA GLN A 140 -13.67 -20.06 -0.03
C GLN A 140 -14.98 -19.66 0.66
N SER A 141 -15.76 -18.80 0.01
CA SER A 141 -16.98 -18.23 0.59
C SER A 141 -18.05 -19.28 0.88
N ARG A 142 -18.17 -20.29 0.01
CA ARG A 142 -19.06 -21.45 0.23
C ARG A 142 -18.62 -22.25 1.46
N SER A 143 -17.32 -22.50 1.61
CA SER A 143 -16.79 -23.20 2.77
C SER A 143 -17.12 -22.43 4.06
N ASP A 144 -16.85 -21.13 4.07
CA ASP A 144 -17.12 -20.24 5.20
C ASP A 144 -18.61 -20.21 5.55
N PHE A 145 -19.48 -20.08 4.54
CA PHE A 145 -20.94 -20.07 4.71
C PHE A 145 -21.47 -21.38 5.31
N ILE A 146 -21.00 -22.53 4.82
CA ILE A 146 -21.47 -23.85 5.28
C ILE A 146 -20.99 -24.17 6.70
N HIS A 147 -19.74 -23.81 7.03
CA HIS A 147 -19.15 -24.05 8.35
C HIS A 147 -19.47 -22.94 9.37
N GLY A 148 -20.20 -21.89 8.97
CA GLY A 148 -20.66 -20.85 9.88
C GLY A 148 -19.57 -19.91 10.36
N HIS A 149 -18.59 -19.60 9.50
CA HIS A 149 -17.53 -18.64 9.80
C HIS A 149 -18.12 -17.27 10.19
N PRO A 150 -17.59 -16.57 11.21
CA PRO A 150 -18.19 -15.33 11.73
C PRO A 150 -18.46 -14.26 10.67
N GLU A 151 -17.55 -14.06 9.72
CA GLU A 151 -17.66 -13.05 8.65
C GLU A 151 -18.81 -13.31 7.68
N VAL A 152 -19.24 -14.57 7.55
CA VAL A 152 -20.19 -15.06 6.54
C VAL A 152 -21.35 -15.82 7.21
N CYS A 153 -21.65 -15.51 8.48
CA CYS A 153 -22.74 -16.14 9.22
C CYS A 153 -24.05 -15.34 9.05
N PRO A 154 -25.06 -15.86 8.34
CA PRO A 154 -26.31 -15.14 8.15
C PRO A 154 -27.22 -15.18 9.38
N SER A 155 -28.03 -14.13 9.52
CA SER A 155 -29.13 -14.09 10.48
C SER A 155 -30.15 -15.18 10.19
N LEU A 156 -30.71 -15.80 11.24
CA LEU A 156 -31.79 -16.79 11.13
C LEU A 156 -33.05 -16.24 10.43
N LYS A 157 -33.19 -14.92 10.29
CA LYS A 157 -34.26 -14.28 9.53
C LYS A 157 -34.15 -14.53 8.02
N MET A 158 -32.93 -14.75 7.51
CA MET A 158 -32.65 -14.94 6.07
C MET A 158 -32.80 -16.42 5.63
N HIS A 159 -33.80 -17.10 6.20
CA HIS A 159 -33.97 -18.54 6.01
C HIS A 159 -34.25 -18.91 4.54
N ASP A 160 -35.13 -18.16 3.89
CA ASP A 160 -35.57 -18.44 2.53
C ASP A 160 -34.47 -18.13 1.51
N GLU A 161 -33.69 -17.08 1.73
CA GLU A 161 -32.52 -16.72 0.94
C GLU A 161 -31.44 -17.80 1.05
N CYS A 162 -31.18 -18.32 2.26
CA CYS A 162 -30.25 -19.45 2.45
C CYS A 162 -30.73 -20.72 1.72
N LEU A 163 -32.04 -20.98 1.66
CA LEU A 163 -32.58 -22.07 0.84
C LEU A 163 -32.37 -21.82 -0.66
N GLY A 164 -32.48 -20.57 -1.11
CA GLY A 164 -32.10 -20.16 -2.47
C GLY A 164 -30.63 -20.46 -2.77
N MET A 165 -29.73 -20.14 -1.85
CA MET A 165 -28.30 -20.44 -1.94
C MET A 165 -28.03 -21.95 -2.04
N ALA A 166 -28.72 -22.76 -1.24
CA ALA A 166 -28.63 -24.22 -1.31
C ALA A 166 -29.13 -24.78 -2.66
N ILE A 167 -30.16 -24.17 -3.27
CA ILE A 167 -30.65 -24.52 -4.60
C ILE A 167 -29.59 -24.20 -5.66
N LEU A 168 -28.99 -23.01 -5.61
CA LEU A 168 -27.90 -22.61 -6.53
C LEU A 168 -26.72 -23.57 -6.43
N ASP A 169 -26.33 -23.95 -5.22
CA ASP A 169 -25.19 -24.84 -4.99
C ASP A 169 -25.47 -26.27 -5.50
N MET A 170 -26.67 -26.81 -5.27
CA MET A 170 -27.04 -28.13 -5.83
C MET A 170 -27.15 -28.12 -7.36
N LEU A 171 -27.63 -27.02 -7.96
CA LEU A 171 -27.63 -26.85 -9.41
C LEU A 171 -26.20 -26.81 -9.96
N ARG A 172 -25.30 -26.10 -9.29
CA ARG A 172 -23.87 -26.07 -9.63
C ARG A 172 -23.28 -27.47 -9.56
N ILE A 173 -23.48 -28.20 -8.46
CA ILE A 173 -22.93 -29.54 -8.28
C ILE A 173 -23.37 -30.46 -9.43
N ALA A 174 -24.66 -30.42 -9.81
CA ALA A 174 -25.15 -31.20 -10.94
C ALA A 174 -24.46 -30.86 -12.28
N LYS A 175 -24.18 -29.58 -12.52
CA LYS A 175 -23.47 -29.14 -13.73
C LYS A 175 -22.01 -29.59 -13.72
N GLU A 176 -21.27 -29.35 -12.64
CA GLU A 176 -19.86 -29.70 -12.52
C GLU A 176 -19.62 -31.22 -12.51
N SER A 177 -20.48 -31.99 -11.84
CA SER A 177 -20.41 -33.45 -11.85
C SER A 177 -20.95 -34.07 -13.15
N LYS A 178 -21.51 -33.26 -14.06
CA LYS A 178 -22.22 -33.68 -15.27
C LYS A 178 -23.33 -34.71 -15.00
N GLN A 179 -23.92 -34.67 -13.80
CA GLN A 179 -25.02 -35.52 -13.40
C GLN A 179 -26.36 -34.81 -13.60
N ASN A 180 -27.44 -35.59 -13.71
CA ASN A 180 -28.77 -35.00 -13.66
C ASN A 180 -29.09 -34.55 -12.22
N LEU A 181 -29.95 -33.53 -12.11
CA LEU A 181 -30.30 -32.95 -10.82
C LEU A 181 -31.04 -33.93 -9.90
N GLN A 182 -31.70 -34.95 -10.46
CA GLN A 182 -32.44 -35.93 -9.67
C GLN A 182 -31.49 -36.86 -8.90
N ASP A 183 -30.36 -37.23 -9.50
CA ASP A 183 -29.35 -38.09 -8.89
C ASP A 183 -28.56 -37.32 -7.83
N VAL A 184 -28.19 -36.07 -8.10
CA VAL A 184 -27.63 -35.18 -7.08
C VAL A 184 -28.57 -35.04 -5.87
N CYS A 185 -29.88 -34.90 -6.08
CA CYS A 185 -30.86 -34.83 -5.00
C CYS A 185 -31.03 -36.13 -4.19
N LYS A 186 -30.54 -37.27 -4.69
CA LYS A 186 -30.54 -38.54 -3.97
C LYS A 186 -29.27 -38.67 -3.12
N GLU A 187 -28.13 -38.26 -3.66
CA GLU A 187 -26.81 -38.38 -3.02
C GLU A 187 -26.54 -37.25 -2.02
N ILE A 188 -26.94 -36.02 -2.36
CA ILE A 188 -26.62 -34.82 -1.60
C ILE A 188 -27.88 -34.24 -0.97
N SER A 189 -27.82 -34.06 0.35
CA SER A 189 -28.88 -33.39 1.10
C SER A 189 -28.76 -31.88 0.95
N TYR A 190 -29.87 -31.19 0.64
CA TYR A 190 -29.89 -29.71 0.62
C TYR A 190 -29.35 -29.08 1.92
N LYS A 191 -29.46 -29.80 3.06
CA LYS A 191 -28.94 -29.34 4.34
C LYS A 191 -27.42 -29.18 4.33
N SER A 192 -26.66 -29.99 3.60
CA SER A 192 -25.19 -29.85 3.55
C SER A 192 -24.75 -28.59 2.79
N CYS A 193 -25.66 -27.93 2.08
CA CYS A 193 -25.42 -26.68 1.37
C CYS A 193 -25.91 -25.46 2.18
N LEU A 194 -26.38 -25.66 3.42
CA LEU A 194 -26.85 -24.60 4.32
C LEU A 194 -25.85 -24.35 5.46
N PRO A 195 -25.85 -23.15 6.07
CA PRO A 195 -25.05 -22.85 7.26
C PRO A 195 -25.42 -23.73 8.44
N GLU A 196 -24.44 -23.99 9.32
CA GLU A 196 -24.63 -24.82 10.51
C GLU A 196 -25.80 -24.39 11.40
N SER A 197 -25.90 -23.08 11.67
CA SER A 197 -27.01 -22.48 12.44
C SER A 197 -28.38 -22.84 11.86
N HIS A 198 -28.53 -22.74 10.54
CA HIS A 198 -29.77 -23.02 9.83
C HIS A 198 -30.06 -24.52 9.74
N ARG A 199 -29.02 -25.36 9.60
CA ARG A 199 -29.17 -26.83 9.69
C ARG A 199 -29.75 -27.25 11.04
N HIS A 200 -29.20 -26.70 12.12
CA HIS A 200 -29.68 -26.95 13.48
C HIS A 200 -31.11 -26.48 13.66
N GLU A 201 -31.46 -25.29 13.18
CA GLU A 201 -32.83 -24.77 13.31
C GLU A 201 -33.85 -25.61 12.55
N ILE A 202 -33.55 -26.01 11.30
CA ILE A 202 -34.39 -26.94 10.54
C ILE A 202 -34.56 -28.27 11.30
N GLN A 203 -33.51 -28.75 11.95
CA GLN A 203 -33.54 -30.03 12.66
C GLN A 203 -34.46 -30.01 13.89
N LYS A 204 -34.61 -28.86 14.56
CA LYS A 204 -35.53 -28.66 15.69
C LYS A 204 -37.01 -28.67 15.26
N GLN A 205 -37.31 -28.37 13.99
CA GLN A 205 -38.67 -28.33 13.48
C GLN A 205 -39.34 -29.72 13.44
N HIS A 206 -40.66 -29.76 13.64
CA HIS A 206 -41.44 -30.99 13.58
C HIS A 206 -41.31 -31.71 12.22
N ALA A 207 -41.48 -33.04 12.21
CA ALA A 207 -41.25 -33.88 11.03
C ALA A 207 -42.07 -33.45 9.79
N LEU A 208 -43.31 -33.02 9.97
CA LEU A 208 -44.17 -32.54 8.87
C LEU A 208 -43.64 -31.24 8.24
N ALA A 209 -43.11 -30.31 9.05
CA ALA A 209 -42.51 -29.07 8.56
C ALA A 209 -41.26 -29.39 7.72
N ARG A 210 -40.37 -30.25 8.24
CA ARG A 210 -39.18 -30.73 7.50
C ARG A 210 -39.53 -31.43 6.19
N TYR A 211 -40.60 -32.22 6.18
CA TYR A 211 -41.11 -32.87 4.96
C TYR A 211 -41.63 -31.84 3.95
N ARG A 212 -42.40 -30.84 4.40
CA ARG A 212 -42.89 -29.75 3.54
C ARG A 212 -41.74 -28.98 2.92
N PHE A 213 -40.73 -28.59 3.70
CA PHE A 213 -39.53 -27.90 3.18
C PHE A 213 -38.84 -28.71 2.08
N ARG A 214 -38.56 -30.00 2.34
CA ARG A 214 -37.94 -30.89 1.34
C ARG A 214 -38.78 -31.02 0.07
N LYS A 215 -40.11 -31.11 0.20
CA LYS A 215 -41.02 -31.21 -0.96
C LYS A 215 -41.04 -29.93 -1.78
N THR A 216 -41.09 -28.77 -1.13
CA THR A 216 -41.04 -27.46 -1.77
C THR A 216 -39.72 -27.25 -2.52
N LEU A 217 -38.59 -27.58 -1.89
CA LEU A 217 -37.27 -27.42 -2.50
C LEU A 217 -37.10 -28.33 -3.72
N LYS A 218 -37.56 -29.59 -3.64
CA LYS A 218 -37.60 -30.50 -4.80
C LYS A 218 -38.46 -29.96 -5.96
N ARG A 219 -39.54 -29.24 -5.67
CA ARG A 219 -40.37 -28.60 -6.69
C ARG A 219 -39.61 -27.48 -7.41
N TYR A 220 -38.92 -26.61 -6.67
CA TYR A 220 -38.12 -25.54 -7.26
C TYR A 220 -36.96 -26.07 -8.10
N LEU A 221 -36.24 -27.08 -7.60
CA LEU A 221 -35.18 -27.74 -8.36
C LEU A 221 -35.67 -28.33 -9.68
N ARG A 222 -36.85 -28.96 -9.70
CA ARG A 222 -37.46 -29.47 -10.95
C ARG A 222 -37.84 -28.36 -11.93
N GLN A 223 -38.28 -27.20 -11.45
CA GLN A 223 -38.57 -26.06 -12.31
C GLN A 223 -37.30 -25.47 -12.93
N LEU A 224 -36.18 -25.54 -12.20
CA LEU A 224 -34.89 -24.99 -12.61
C LEU A 224 -33.99 -26.00 -13.34
N SER A 225 -34.42 -27.26 -13.53
CA SER A 225 -33.60 -28.29 -14.20
C SER A 225 -33.26 -27.94 -15.65
N ASN A 226 -34.10 -27.12 -16.30
CA ASN A 226 -33.91 -26.67 -17.68
C ASN A 226 -33.16 -25.35 -17.78
N CYS A 227 -32.60 -24.84 -16.68
CA CYS A 227 -31.83 -23.60 -16.68
C CYS A 227 -30.56 -23.76 -17.54
N GLN A 228 -30.39 -22.83 -18.49
CA GLN A 228 -29.21 -22.77 -19.38
C GLN A 228 -28.01 -22.05 -18.76
N ALA A 229 -28.06 -21.71 -17.47
CA ALA A 229 -26.92 -21.12 -16.78
C ALA A 229 -25.71 -22.08 -16.81
N ASP A 230 -24.54 -21.52 -17.12
CA ASP A 230 -23.25 -22.19 -17.03
C ASP A 230 -22.75 -22.21 -15.57
N GLU A 231 -21.71 -23.01 -15.32
CA GLU A 231 -21.14 -23.20 -13.97
C GLU A 231 -20.67 -21.88 -13.36
N LEU A 232 -20.02 -21.03 -14.17
CA LEU A 232 -19.51 -19.74 -13.72
C LEU A 232 -20.65 -18.78 -13.35
N SER A 233 -21.74 -18.71 -14.13
CA SER A 233 -22.89 -17.87 -13.79
C SER A 233 -23.57 -18.30 -12.50
N LEU A 234 -23.61 -19.61 -12.20
CA LEU A 234 -24.15 -20.11 -10.94
C LEU A 234 -23.28 -19.71 -9.75
N LYS A 235 -21.95 -19.83 -9.86
CA LYS A 235 -21.00 -19.36 -8.83
C LYS A 235 -21.08 -17.86 -8.61
N LEU A 236 -21.16 -17.09 -9.70
CA LEU A 236 -21.34 -15.63 -9.66
C LEU A 236 -22.64 -15.24 -8.95
N LYS A 237 -23.76 -15.87 -9.33
CA LYS A 237 -25.05 -15.62 -8.69
C LYS A 237 -25.02 -15.96 -7.19
N TYR A 238 -24.35 -17.05 -6.81
CA TYR A 238 -24.14 -17.41 -5.42
C TYR A 238 -23.37 -16.32 -4.66
N LEU A 239 -22.25 -15.83 -5.20
CA LEU A 239 -21.46 -14.77 -4.56
C LEU A 239 -22.26 -13.46 -4.40
N LEU A 240 -23.07 -13.10 -5.40
CA LEU A 240 -23.95 -11.92 -5.32
C LEU A 240 -25.03 -12.06 -4.26
N ASP A 241 -25.65 -13.25 -4.15
CA ASP A 241 -26.65 -13.51 -3.12
C ASP A 241 -26.04 -13.61 -1.73
N LEU A 242 -24.77 -14.03 -1.63
CA LEU A 242 -24.03 -14.03 -0.39
C LEU A 242 -23.81 -12.61 0.16
N GLU A 243 -23.46 -11.64 -0.68
CA GLU A 243 -23.37 -10.22 -0.29
C GLU A 243 -24.69 -9.71 0.33
N ILE A 244 -25.84 -10.18 -0.19
CA ILE A 244 -27.17 -9.78 0.31
C ILE A 244 -27.46 -10.44 1.67
N VAL A 245 -27.14 -11.73 1.79
CA VAL A 245 -27.46 -12.55 2.97
C VAL A 245 -26.50 -12.30 4.13
N THR A 246 -25.28 -11.85 3.82
CA THR A 246 -24.22 -11.53 4.79
C THR A 246 -23.63 -10.14 4.50
N PRO A 247 -24.20 -9.06 5.07
CA PRO A 247 -23.72 -7.70 4.81
C PRO A 247 -22.28 -7.42 5.26
N SER A 248 -21.73 -8.24 6.18
CA SER A 248 -20.34 -8.20 6.61
C SER A 248 -19.36 -8.84 5.61
N PHE A 249 -19.86 -9.42 4.52
CA PHE A 249 -19.02 -10.11 3.54
C PHE A 249 -17.99 -9.15 2.94
N GLY A 250 -16.71 -9.54 3.03
CA GLY A 250 -15.57 -8.74 2.59
C GLY A 250 -15.21 -7.58 3.52
N THR A 251 -15.61 -7.64 4.78
CA THR A 251 -15.24 -6.67 5.82
C THR A 251 -14.54 -7.38 6.99
N GLU A 252 -13.35 -6.92 7.36
CA GLU A 252 -12.63 -7.41 8.55
C GLU A 252 -12.98 -6.52 9.76
N GLN A 253 -13.23 -7.13 10.92
CA GLN A 253 -13.55 -6.44 12.17
C GLN A 253 -12.51 -6.74 13.26
N PHE A 254 -12.10 -5.70 13.98
CA PHE A 254 -11.10 -5.76 15.03
C PHE A 254 -11.68 -5.19 16.34
N GLN A 255 -11.58 -5.97 17.41
CA GLN A 255 -11.90 -5.50 18.76
C GLN A 255 -10.65 -4.92 19.40
N VAL A 256 -10.69 -3.62 19.72
CA VAL A 256 -9.55 -2.85 20.22
C VAL A 256 -9.93 -2.07 21.46
N TRP A 257 -8.94 -1.70 22.28
CA TRP A 257 -9.14 -0.72 23.34
C TRP A 257 -8.88 0.69 22.81
N ASN A 258 -9.73 1.64 23.20
CA ASN A 258 -9.55 3.05 22.89
C ASN A 258 -8.67 3.71 23.95
N PRO A 259 -7.41 4.07 23.65
CA PRO A 259 -6.50 4.67 24.64
C PRO A 259 -6.98 6.01 25.17
N ASN A 260 -7.78 6.74 24.38
CA ASN A 260 -8.28 8.09 24.65
C ASN A 260 -9.59 8.13 25.46
N SER A 261 -10.15 6.96 25.81
CA SER A 261 -11.33 6.91 26.68
C SER A 261 -10.96 7.25 28.12
N ILE A 262 -11.45 8.40 28.60
CA ILE A 262 -11.39 8.81 30.01
C ILE A 262 -12.78 8.62 30.59
N HIS A 263 -13.04 7.45 31.19
CA HIS A 263 -14.17 7.30 32.12
C HIS A 263 -13.63 7.15 33.53
N GLN A 264 -14.35 7.73 34.50
CA GLN A 264 -14.01 7.67 35.92
C GLN A 264 -14.03 6.20 36.39
N GLY A 265 -12.83 5.63 36.59
CA GLY A 265 -12.61 4.24 36.98
C GLY A 265 -11.84 3.48 35.90
N ASP A 266 -10.87 2.65 36.30
CA ASP A 266 -9.79 1.99 35.54
C ASP A 266 -10.16 1.14 34.28
N ASN A 267 -11.37 1.26 33.73
CA ASN A 267 -11.84 0.51 32.58
C ASN A 267 -11.75 1.32 31.28
N VAL A 268 -10.71 1.03 30.49
CA VAL A 268 -10.56 1.48 29.10
C VAL A 268 -11.71 0.93 28.25
N ALA A 269 -12.41 1.79 27.53
CA ALA A 269 -13.56 1.40 26.71
C ALA A 269 -13.12 0.55 25.52
N LEU A 270 -13.85 -0.56 25.29
CA LEU A 270 -13.72 -1.38 24.10
C LEU A 270 -14.41 -0.71 22.91
N GLN A 271 -13.80 -0.85 21.75
CA GLN A 271 -14.24 -0.29 20.48
C GLN A 271 -14.10 -1.35 19.38
N LEU A 272 -14.99 -1.33 18.40
CA LEU A 272 -14.86 -2.12 17.19
C LEU A 272 -14.39 -1.21 16.05
N ILE A 273 -13.39 -1.67 15.32
CA ILE A 273 -12.95 -1.08 14.07
C ILE A 273 -13.32 -2.07 12.96
N GLN A 274 -13.85 -1.56 11.85
CA GLN A 274 -14.04 -2.36 10.65
C GLN A 274 -13.36 -1.71 9.46
N VAL A 275 -12.85 -2.54 8.57
CA VAL A 275 -12.16 -2.10 7.35
C VAL A 275 -12.74 -2.85 6.15
N SER A 276 -13.13 -2.11 5.12
CA SER A 276 -13.60 -2.68 3.85
C SER A 276 -13.07 -1.87 2.67
N GLY A 277 -12.98 -2.50 1.49
CA GLY A 277 -12.50 -1.84 0.28
C GLY A 277 -13.36 -0.64 -0.17
N GLU A 278 -14.68 -0.70 0.05
CA GLU A 278 -15.61 0.35 -0.38
C GLU A 278 -15.81 1.45 0.66
N SER A 279 -15.82 1.13 1.96
CA SER A 279 -16.14 2.09 3.04
C SER A 279 -14.92 2.66 3.78
N GLY A 280 -13.71 2.13 3.53
CA GLY A 280 -12.50 2.57 4.22
C GLY A 280 -12.45 2.08 5.66
N ILE A 281 -12.02 2.94 6.58
CA ILE A 281 -11.89 2.64 8.00
C ILE A 281 -13.08 3.24 8.75
N GLN A 282 -13.84 2.40 9.44
CA GLN A 282 -14.96 2.80 10.27
C GLN A 282 -14.80 2.26 11.69
N TYR A 283 -15.43 2.90 12.66
CA TYR A 283 -15.39 2.48 14.04
C TYR A 283 -16.73 2.68 14.74
N ARG A 284 -16.93 1.94 15.83
CA ARG A 284 -18.05 2.14 16.75
C ARG A 284 -17.68 1.73 18.17
N ALA A 285 -18.28 2.39 19.16
CA ALA A 285 -18.24 1.91 20.53
C ALA A 285 -19.08 0.63 20.67
N MET A 286 -18.78 -0.23 21.65
CA MET A 286 -19.47 -1.51 21.82
C MET A 286 -20.98 -1.37 22.11
N ASP A 287 -21.38 -0.25 22.70
CA ASP A 287 -22.75 0.12 23.03
C ASP A 287 -23.46 0.91 21.91
N ALA A 288 -22.73 1.34 20.88
CA ALA A 288 -23.29 2.10 19.76
C ALA A 288 -23.86 1.19 18.66
N SER A 289 -25.02 1.57 18.13
CA SER A 289 -25.68 0.82 17.04
C SER A 289 -25.16 1.18 15.65
N GLU A 290 -24.60 2.39 15.48
CA GLU A 290 -24.18 2.92 14.18
C GLU A 290 -22.66 2.96 14.02
N TRP A 291 -22.19 2.71 12.80
CA TRP A 291 -20.79 2.83 12.41
C TRP A 291 -20.46 4.27 12.02
N GLN A 292 -19.35 4.79 12.55
CA GLN A 292 -18.81 6.10 12.19
C GLN A 292 -17.61 5.93 11.26
N THR A 293 -17.59 6.65 10.15
CA THR A 293 -16.44 6.64 9.24
C THR A 293 -15.31 7.49 9.80
N PHE A 294 -14.14 6.88 10.00
CA PHE A 294 -12.93 7.62 10.36
C PHE A 294 -12.31 8.29 9.14
N CYS A 295 -11.98 7.50 8.12
CA CYS A 295 -11.48 8.00 6.84
C CYS A 295 -11.49 6.94 5.75
N ASP A 296 -11.35 7.42 4.53
CA ASP A 296 -10.99 6.62 3.38
C ASP A 296 -9.48 6.40 3.29
N PHE A 297 -9.01 5.39 2.55
CA PHE A 297 -7.60 5.05 2.41
C PHE A 297 -6.77 6.19 1.81
N GLN A 298 -7.36 6.94 0.88
CA GLN A 298 -6.70 8.08 0.23
C GLN A 298 -6.34 9.21 1.18
N GLU A 299 -7.00 9.29 2.34
CA GLU A 299 -6.79 10.33 3.35
C GLU A 299 -5.70 9.97 4.36
N ILE A 300 -5.16 8.74 4.32
CA ILE A 300 -4.13 8.28 5.25
C ILE A 300 -2.77 8.82 4.82
N ILE A 301 -2.01 9.36 5.77
CA ILE A 301 -0.63 9.82 5.57
C ILE A 301 0.36 8.81 6.13
N ASP A 302 0.12 8.34 7.35
CA ASP A 302 1.11 7.59 8.14
C ASP A 302 0.41 6.62 9.08
N ILE A 303 1.04 5.47 9.30
CA ILE A 303 0.63 4.48 10.28
C ILE A 303 1.84 4.12 11.13
N SER A 304 1.72 4.26 12.45
CA SER A 304 2.78 3.88 13.38
C SER A 304 2.31 2.82 14.37
N ILE A 305 3.21 1.92 14.75
CA ILE A 305 2.99 0.87 15.74
C ILE A 305 3.92 1.13 16.92
N LYS A 306 3.38 1.18 18.14
CA LYS A 306 4.15 1.41 19.37
C LYS A 306 3.77 0.38 20.42
N GLN A 307 4.72 0.06 21.31
CA GLN A 307 4.41 -0.73 22.50
C GLN A 307 3.51 0.08 23.44
N ALA A 308 2.46 -0.54 23.98
CA ALA A 308 1.62 0.11 24.96
C ALA A 308 2.42 0.36 26.25
N SER A 309 2.26 1.54 26.84
CA SER A 309 3.06 2.02 27.99
C SER A 309 2.35 1.87 29.35
N ARG A 310 1.23 1.14 29.42
CA ARG A 310 0.47 0.95 30.65
C ARG A 310 1.06 -0.19 31.48
N ASP A 311 1.07 -0.04 32.81
CA ASP A 311 1.42 -1.05 33.83
C ASP A 311 0.52 -2.32 33.82
N ARG A 312 -0.19 -2.59 32.72
CA ARG A 312 -0.99 -3.81 32.54
C ARG A 312 -0.06 -4.97 32.18
N LEU A 313 -0.40 -6.14 32.72
CA LEU A 313 0.41 -7.37 32.74
C LEU A 313 0.80 -7.97 31.36
N THR A 314 0.41 -7.38 30.23
CA THR A 314 0.64 -7.94 28.89
C THR A 314 1.70 -7.15 28.10
N LEU A 315 2.95 -7.63 28.16
CA LEU A 315 4.11 -7.11 27.40
C LEU A 315 3.92 -7.07 25.86
N GLU A 316 2.89 -7.76 25.35
CA GLU A 316 2.64 -7.96 23.91
C GLU A 316 1.67 -6.97 23.27
N SER A 317 0.99 -6.13 24.05
CA SER A 317 0.02 -5.16 23.51
C SER A 317 0.69 -4.09 22.65
N ARG A 318 -0.02 -3.64 21.61
CA ARG A 318 0.49 -2.66 20.63
C ARG A 318 -0.55 -1.60 20.34
N VAL A 319 -0.14 -0.34 20.37
CA VAL A 319 -0.95 0.80 19.94
C VAL A 319 -0.62 1.11 18.50
N VAL A 320 -1.61 1.00 17.62
CA VAL A 320 -1.54 1.45 16.23
C VAL A 320 -2.16 2.84 16.14
N THR A 321 -1.46 3.76 15.48
CA THR A 321 -1.94 5.12 15.22
C THR A 321 -2.04 5.34 13.72
N VAL A 322 -3.26 5.55 13.21
CA VAL A 322 -3.52 5.92 11.81
C VAL A 322 -3.72 7.42 11.73
N THR A 323 -2.87 8.11 10.96
CA THR A 323 -2.86 9.58 10.84
C THR A 323 -3.44 10.02 9.51
N ARG A 324 -4.42 10.92 9.54
CA ARG A 324 -5.06 11.49 8.35
C ARG A 324 -4.36 12.75 7.82
N GLN A 325 -4.73 13.13 6.61
CA GLN A 325 -4.33 14.39 5.96
C GLN A 325 -4.63 15.66 6.76
N ASP A 326 -5.72 15.64 7.54
CA ASP A 326 -6.12 16.74 8.42
C ASP A 326 -5.53 16.64 9.84
N SER A 327 -4.50 15.78 10.02
CA SER A 327 -3.82 15.50 11.29
C SER A 327 -4.69 14.86 12.38
N ARG A 328 -5.93 14.45 12.09
CA ARG A 328 -6.70 13.62 13.02
C ARG A 328 -6.11 12.22 13.07
N CYS A 329 -6.05 11.65 14.26
CA CYS A 329 -5.51 10.32 14.50
C CYS A 329 -6.60 9.37 15.01
N LEU A 330 -6.57 8.13 14.54
CA LEU A 330 -7.25 7.00 15.16
C LEU A 330 -6.19 6.19 15.90
N GLU A 331 -6.33 6.10 17.22
CA GLU A 331 -5.49 5.26 18.07
C GLU A 331 -6.26 4.01 18.51
N ALA A 332 -5.65 2.84 18.26
CA ALA A 332 -6.24 1.55 18.56
C ALA A 332 -5.21 0.67 19.26
N GLU A 333 -5.54 0.22 20.48
CA GLU A 333 -4.70 -0.71 21.25
C GLU A 333 -5.16 -2.15 20.99
N PHE A 334 -4.28 -2.95 20.40
CA PHE A 334 -4.46 -4.37 20.08
C PHE A 334 -3.85 -5.25 21.16
N GLN A 335 -4.39 -6.46 21.32
CA GLN A 335 -3.95 -7.38 22.37
C GLN A 335 -2.56 -7.94 22.09
N THR A 336 -2.28 -8.19 20.81
CA THR A 336 -1.02 -8.78 20.37
C THR A 336 -0.40 -8.00 19.21
N LEU A 337 0.91 -8.16 19.03
CA LEU A 337 1.61 -7.67 17.84
C LEU A 337 1.09 -8.31 16.55
N LYS A 338 0.66 -9.58 16.58
CA LYS A 338 0.14 -10.30 15.41
C LYS A 338 -1.13 -9.66 14.87
N GLU A 339 -2.07 -9.33 15.75
CA GLU A 339 -3.31 -8.62 15.38
C GLU A 339 -3.00 -7.21 14.85
N ALA A 340 -2.09 -6.47 15.50
CA ALA A 340 -1.69 -5.14 15.05
C ALA A 340 -1.08 -5.17 13.64
N LEU A 341 -0.16 -6.10 13.36
CA LEU A 341 0.44 -6.27 12.03
C LEU A 341 -0.59 -6.76 11.00
N SER A 342 -1.53 -7.62 11.41
CA SER A 342 -2.66 -8.03 10.57
C SER A 342 -3.52 -6.82 10.17
N PHE A 343 -3.87 -5.93 11.10
CA PHE A 343 -4.61 -4.71 10.82
C PHE A 343 -3.84 -3.74 9.91
N VAL A 344 -2.56 -3.49 10.18
CA VAL A 344 -1.77 -2.57 9.35
C VAL A 344 -1.56 -3.13 7.94
N SER A 345 -1.29 -4.43 7.79
CA SER A 345 -1.16 -5.06 6.47
C SER A 345 -2.45 -5.02 5.64
N LEU A 346 -3.64 -4.99 6.29
CA LEU A 346 -4.92 -4.80 5.61
C LEU A 346 -5.04 -3.39 5.02
N ILE A 347 -4.77 -2.36 5.82
CA ILE A 347 -4.86 -0.97 5.37
C ILE A 347 -3.83 -0.71 4.26
N ASP A 348 -2.61 -1.20 4.46
CA ASP A 348 -1.49 -1.09 3.55
C ASP A 348 -1.77 -1.78 2.20
N GLY A 349 -2.38 -2.97 2.21
CA GLY A 349 -2.79 -3.65 0.99
C GLY A 349 -3.93 -2.97 0.24
N TYR A 350 -4.95 -2.47 0.94
CA TYR A 350 -6.01 -1.66 0.31
C TYR A 350 -5.47 -0.35 -0.28
N PHE A 351 -4.56 0.33 0.44
CA PHE A 351 -3.91 1.53 -0.07
C PHE A 351 -3.13 1.25 -1.37
N ARG A 352 -2.43 0.11 -1.45
CA ARG A 352 -1.77 -0.30 -2.70
C ARG A 352 -2.73 -0.54 -3.85
N LEU A 353 -3.87 -1.16 -3.56
CA LEU A 353 -4.87 -1.49 -4.57
C LEU A 353 -5.63 -0.25 -5.07
N ILE A 354 -5.75 0.81 -4.27
CA ILE A 354 -6.60 1.98 -4.60
C ILE A 354 -5.77 3.20 -4.99
N MET A 355 -4.63 3.43 -4.34
CA MET A 355 -3.88 4.68 -4.43
C MET A 355 -2.53 4.56 -5.11
N ASP A 356 -1.67 3.65 -4.64
CA ASP A 356 -0.29 3.57 -5.10
C ASP A 356 0.25 2.15 -4.97
N SER A 357 0.40 1.47 -6.10
CA SER A 357 0.76 0.05 -6.16
C SER A 357 2.15 -0.29 -5.62
N LEU A 358 3.04 0.71 -5.44
CA LEU A 358 4.39 0.52 -4.91
C LEU A 358 4.59 1.14 -3.52
N HIS A 359 3.52 1.61 -2.88
CA HIS A 359 3.60 2.20 -1.55
C HIS A 359 3.57 1.17 -0.42
N TYR A 360 4.17 1.55 0.71
CA TYR A 360 3.99 0.89 1.99
C TYR A 360 4.05 1.93 3.13
N PHE A 361 3.29 1.70 4.21
CA PHE A 361 3.32 2.58 5.40
C PHE A 361 4.44 2.23 6.39
N CYS A 362 4.71 0.94 6.60
CA CYS A 362 5.81 0.50 7.45
C CYS A 362 6.54 -0.71 6.85
N GLU A 363 7.86 -0.73 7.01
CA GLU A 363 8.73 -1.77 6.46
C GLU A 363 8.45 -3.16 7.03
N GLU A 364 7.98 -3.23 8.29
CA GLU A 364 7.62 -4.48 8.96
C GLU A 364 6.54 -5.28 8.20
N VAL A 365 5.56 -4.61 7.58
CA VAL A 365 4.49 -5.26 6.81
C VAL A 365 4.67 -5.14 5.30
N ALA A 366 5.71 -4.43 4.84
CA ALA A 366 5.92 -4.18 3.43
C ALA A 366 6.21 -5.50 2.67
N PRO A 367 5.53 -5.78 1.55
CA PRO A 367 5.82 -6.98 0.76
C PRO A 367 7.28 -6.97 0.28
N PRO A 368 8.05 -8.06 0.48
CA PRO A 368 9.44 -8.16 0.02
C PRO A 368 9.63 -7.80 -1.47
N SER A 369 8.71 -8.21 -2.34
CA SER A 369 8.75 -7.91 -3.78
C SER A 369 8.64 -6.41 -4.08
N ILE A 370 7.91 -5.65 -3.27
CA ILE A 370 7.76 -4.20 -3.40
C ILE A 370 9.04 -3.49 -2.96
N LEU A 371 9.68 -3.96 -1.88
CA LEU A 371 10.98 -3.44 -1.44
C LEU A 371 12.04 -3.66 -2.53
N GLU A 372 12.08 -4.85 -3.12
CA GLU A 372 12.95 -5.16 -4.26
C GLU A 372 12.65 -4.28 -5.48
N ASP A 373 11.38 -4.08 -5.82
CA ASP A 373 10.96 -3.28 -6.97
C ASP A 373 11.34 -1.80 -6.80
N LEU A 374 11.16 -1.25 -5.60
CA LEU A 374 11.56 0.11 -5.27
C LEU A 374 13.08 0.29 -5.35
N GLU A 375 13.84 -0.66 -4.80
CA GLU A 375 15.30 -0.63 -4.89
C GLU A 375 15.77 -0.64 -6.36
N ASN A 376 15.09 -1.43 -7.20
CA ASN A 376 15.44 -1.62 -8.60
C ASN A 376 14.70 -0.68 -9.55
N CYS A 377 13.96 0.34 -9.07
CA CYS A 377 13.12 1.22 -9.91
C CYS A 377 12.25 0.43 -10.93
N CYS A 378 11.77 -0.74 -10.51
CA CYS A 378 10.95 -1.65 -11.30
C CYS A 378 9.48 -1.32 -11.10
N HIS A 379 8.69 -1.34 -12.18
CA HIS A 379 7.25 -1.30 -12.04
C HIS A 379 6.74 -2.68 -11.64
N GLY A 380 5.62 -2.71 -10.90
CA GLY A 380 4.85 -3.94 -10.73
C GLY A 380 4.33 -4.51 -12.07
N PRO A 381 3.42 -5.49 -12.04
CA PRO A 381 2.93 -6.20 -13.22
C PRO A 381 2.00 -5.36 -14.12
N ILE A 382 2.48 -4.21 -14.60
CA ILE A 382 1.78 -3.33 -15.52
C ILE A 382 1.75 -3.93 -16.93
N THR A 383 0.67 -3.73 -17.68
CA THR A 383 0.58 -4.22 -19.05
C THR A 383 1.51 -3.45 -19.99
N SER A 384 1.85 -4.06 -21.14
CA SER A 384 2.63 -3.40 -22.19
C SER A 384 1.96 -2.09 -22.65
N GLU A 385 0.62 -2.01 -22.65
CA GLU A 385 -0.13 -0.79 -22.99
C GLU A 385 0.19 0.37 -22.03
N PHE A 386 0.19 0.12 -20.71
CA PHE A 386 0.54 1.12 -19.71
C PHE A 386 2.01 1.54 -19.79
N ALA A 387 2.91 0.57 -19.99
CA ALA A 387 4.33 0.83 -20.19
C ALA A 387 4.58 1.74 -21.39
N ILE A 388 3.99 1.41 -22.54
CA ILE A 388 4.09 2.20 -23.77
C ILE A 388 3.48 3.59 -23.58
N ASN A 389 2.32 3.70 -22.92
CA ASN A 389 1.70 4.98 -22.65
C ASN A 389 2.59 5.89 -21.77
N LYS A 390 3.26 5.32 -20.77
CA LYS A 390 4.23 6.05 -19.94
C LYS A 390 5.40 6.57 -20.77
N LEU A 391 5.99 5.74 -21.62
CA LEU A 391 7.06 6.14 -22.53
C LEU A 391 6.62 7.23 -23.53
N LYS A 392 5.39 7.12 -24.06
CA LYS A 392 4.77 8.15 -24.91
C LYS A 392 4.63 9.48 -24.19
N ARG A 393 4.09 9.48 -22.97
CA ARG A 393 3.92 10.69 -22.14
C ARG A 393 5.26 11.34 -21.77
N ALA A 394 6.31 10.55 -21.64
CA ALA A 394 7.66 11.02 -21.38
C ALA A 394 8.40 11.56 -22.64
N GLY A 395 7.73 11.54 -23.81
CA GLY A 395 8.23 12.12 -25.06
C GLY A 395 8.82 11.12 -26.08
N ALA A 396 8.72 9.81 -25.83
CA ALA A 396 9.04 8.74 -26.78
C ALA A 396 10.42 8.88 -27.49
N LYS A 397 11.49 9.20 -26.75
CA LYS A 397 12.83 9.34 -27.33
C LYS A 397 13.50 7.98 -27.50
N ALA A 398 14.33 7.84 -28.54
CA ALA A 398 15.10 6.62 -28.77
C ALA A 398 16.01 6.29 -27.58
N GLY A 399 15.98 5.03 -27.13
CA GLY A 399 16.74 4.58 -25.96
C GLY A 399 16.08 4.87 -24.61
N MET A 400 14.89 5.47 -24.58
CA MET A 400 14.07 5.49 -23.36
C MET A 400 13.57 4.08 -23.06
N PHE A 401 13.59 3.69 -21.80
CA PHE A 401 13.12 2.38 -21.38
C PHE A 401 12.52 2.40 -19.97
N LEU A 402 11.78 1.35 -19.64
CA LEU A 402 11.37 1.03 -18.28
C LEU A 402 11.44 -0.46 -18.03
N ILE A 403 11.49 -0.84 -16.76
CA ILE A 403 11.45 -2.23 -16.31
C ILE A 403 10.12 -2.47 -15.61
N ARG A 404 9.50 -3.62 -15.87
CA ARG A 404 8.24 -4.03 -15.25
C ARG A 404 8.23 -5.54 -15.00
N ARG A 405 7.54 -5.99 -13.95
CA ARG A 405 7.24 -7.41 -13.77
C ARG A 405 6.31 -7.93 -14.89
N SER A 406 6.39 -9.22 -15.18
CA SER A 406 5.43 -9.86 -16.09
C SER A 406 4.05 -9.91 -15.46
N PRO A 407 2.98 -9.54 -16.19
CA PRO A 407 1.61 -9.72 -15.71
C PRO A 407 1.17 -11.19 -15.57
N LYS A 408 1.97 -12.13 -16.05
CA LYS A 408 1.65 -13.56 -16.11
C LYS A 408 2.52 -14.37 -15.16
N GLU A 409 3.84 -14.28 -15.30
CA GLU A 409 4.83 -15.13 -14.62
C GLU A 409 5.64 -14.35 -13.59
N PHE A 410 5.78 -14.85 -12.35
CA PHE A 410 6.41 -14.09 -11.25
C PHE A 410 7.90 -13.87 -11.44
N ASN A 411 8.58 -14.84 -12.05
CA ASN A 411 10.02 -14.83 -12.27
C ASN A 411 10.41 -14.11 -13.57
N ASP A 412 9.44 -13.70 -14.38
CA ASP A 412 9.71 -12.99 -15.62
C ASP A 412 9.48 -11.48 -15.46
N TYR A 413 10.35 -10.70 -16.09
CA TYR A 413 10.30 -9.25 -16.17
C TYR A 413 10.41 -8.83 -17.64
N PHE A 414 10.05 -7.58 -17.92
CA PHE A 414 10.21 -6.99 -19.23
C PHE A 414 10.97 -5.67 -19.14
N ILE A 415 11.90 -5.48 -20.08
CA ILE A 415 12.43 -4.16 -20.41
C ILE A 415 11.67 -3.66 -21.63
N THR A 416 10.79 -2.68 -21.45
CA THR A 416 10.04 -2.04 -22.54
C THR A 416 10.87 -0.85 -23.03
N ILE A 417 11.30 -0.87 -24.31
CA ILE A 417 12.27 0.08 -24.86
C ILE A 417 11.72 0.79 -26.10
N CYS A 418 11.98 2.09 -26.20
CA CYS A 418 11.74 2.90 -27.39
C CYS A 418 12.87 2.69 -28.43
N VAL A 419 12.54 2.03 -29.53
CA VAL A 419 13.46 1.72 -30.63
C VAL A 419 13.16 2.64 -31.81
N LYS A 420 14.19 3.30 -32.35
CA LYS A 420 14.05 4.12 -33.56
C LYS A 420 14.19 3.23 -34.79
N THR A 421 13.12 3.11 -35.57
CA THR A 421 13.10 2.41 -36.85
C THR A 421 12.91 3.42 -38.00
N PRO A 422 13.11 3.03 -39.27
CA PRO A 422 12.86 3.90 -40.41
C PRO A 422 11.42 4.44 -40.48
N HIS A 423 10.46 3.75 -39.85
CA HIS A 423 9.04 4.10 -39.84
C HIS A 423 8.62 4.93 -38.62
N GLY A 424 9.54 5.25 -37.71
CA GLY A 424 9.27 6.04 -36.50
C GLY A 424 9.78 5.37 -35.22
N ILE A 425 9.16 5.72 -34.09
CA ILE A 425 9.48 5.11 -32.79
C ILE A 425 8.57 3.89 -32.59
N GLU A 426 9.18 2.72 -32.50
CA GLU A 426 8.54 1.47 -32.11
C GLU A 426 8.85 1.16 -30.64
N TYR A 427 8.03 0.29 -30.04
CA TYR A 427 8.22 -0.18 -28.67
C TYR A 427 8.46 -1.67 -28.70
N LYS A 428 9.54 -2.13 -28.07
CA LYS A 428 9.90 -3.55 -27.98
C LYS A 428 9.99 -3.96 -26.53
N ASP A 429 9.46 -5.14 -26.23
CA ASP A 429 9.56 -5.78 -24.92
C ASP A 429 10.67 -6.83 -24.98
N CYS A 430 11.69 -6.68 -24.14
CA CYS A 430 12.73 -7.69 -23.94
C CYS A 430 12.40 -8.51 -22.69
N LEU A 431 12.27 -9.82 -22.85
CA LEU A 431 12.03 -10.75 -21.75
C LEU A 431 13.31 -10.93 -20.92
N LEU A 432 13.15 -10.80 -19.61
CA LEU A 432 14.16 -11.05 -18.61
C LEU A 432 13.64 -12.13 -17.66
N ARG A 433 14.47 -13.09 -17.28
CA ARG A 433 14.11 -14.12 -16.29
C ARG A 433 15.00 -14.03 -15.06
N LYS A 434 14.38 -14.19 -13.90
CA LYS A 434 15.00 -14.24 -12.57
C LYS A 434 14.91 -15.67 -12.04
N ASP A 435 16.03 -16.39 -12.13
CA ASP A 435 16.22 -17.66 -11.43
C ASP A 435 17.03 -17.36 -10.14
N CYS A 436 18.29 -17.78 -10.06
CA CYS A 436 19.24 -17.29 -9.05
C CYS A 436 19.93 -15.96 -9.46
N SER A 437 19.85 -15.61 -10.75
CA SER A 437 20.47 -14.44 -11.37
C SER A 437 19.57 -13.93 -12.49
N PHE A 438 19.66 -12.64 -12.78
CA PHE A 438 18.94 -12.02 -13.88
C PHE A 438 19.64 -12.25 -15.21
N HIS A 439 18.90 -12.67 -16.23
CA HIS A 439 19.43 -12.83 -17.59
C HIS A 439 18.38 -12.44 -18.63
N LEU A 440 18.85 -11.86 -19.75
CA LEU A 440 18.00 -11.57 -20.90
C LEU A 440 17.81 -12.83 -21.73
N PHE A 441 16.57 -13.08 -22.14
CA PHE A 441 16.25 -14.23 -22.97
C PHE A 441 17.05 -14.21 -24.28
N GLY A 442 17.74 -15.30 -24.60
CA GLY A 442 18.61 -15.41 -25.78
C GLY A 442 20.04 -14.87 -25.60
N VAL A 443 20.43 -14.44 -24.40
CA VAL A 443 21.80 -14.03 -24.08
C VAL A 443 22.37 -14.91 -22.96
N THR A 444 23.65 -15.29 -23.06
CA THR A 444 24.31 -16.21 -22.12
C THR A 444 24.81 -15.55 -20.83
N ARG A 445 24.75 -14.22 -20.72
CA ARG A 445 25.26 -13.48 -19.56
C ARG A 445 24.23 -13.40 -18.44
N ASN A 446 24.71 -13.60 -17.23
CA ASN A 446 23.94 -13.56 -15.99
C ASN A 446 24.43 -12.42 -15.09
N PHE A 447 23.51 -11.84 -14.32
CA PHE A 447 23.75 -10.70 -13.44
C PHE A 447 23.12 -10.94 -12.07
N ASN A 448 23.77 -10.46 -11.00
CA ASN A 448 23.25 -10.70 -9.65
C ASN A 448 22.05 -9.82 -9.32
N ASN A 449 21.98 -8.62 -9.90
CA ASN A 449 20.88 -7.68 -9.71
C ASN A 449 20.54 -6.94 -11.01
N LEU A 450 19.34 -6.34 -11.06
CA LEU A 450 18.85 -5.59 -12.21
C LEU A 450 19.74 -4.38 -12.54
N LYS A 451 20.28 -3.69 -11.53
CA LYS A 451 21.13 -2.51 -11.72
C LYS A 451 22.40 -2.84 -12.51
N GLU A 452 23.08 -3.93 -12.16
CA GLU A 452 24.27 -4.42 -12.86
C GLU A 452 23.95 -4.76 -14.32
N LEU A 453 22.83 -5.44 -14.56
CA LEU A 453 22.38 -5.78 -15.90
C LEU A 453 22.16 -4.53 -16.75
N ILE A 454 21.43 -3.55 -16.22
CA ILE A 454 21.15 -2.30 -16.93
C ILE A 454 22.44 -1.53 -17.20
N LEU A 455 23.32 -1.38 -16.20
CA LEU A 455 24.59 -0.69 -16.36
C LEU A 455 25.46 -1.35 -17.44
N TYR A 456 25.48 -2.68 -17.49
CA TYR A 456 26.20 -3.42 -18.52
C TYR A 456 25.67 -3.11 -19.93
N TYR A 457 24.36 -3.17 -20.15
CA TYR A 457 23.77 -2.92 -21.48
C TYR A 457 23.70 -1.44 -21.86
N GLN A 458 23.76 -0.53 -20.90
CA GLN A 458 23.99 0.89 -21.16
C GLN A 458 25.40 1.14 -21.74
N ASN A 459 26.41 0.37 -21.30
CA ASN A 459 27.79 0.55 -21.74
C ASN A 459 28.18 -0.28 -22.98
N ASN A 460 27.56 -1.44 -23.19
CA ASN A 460 27.94 -2.39 -24.25
C ASN A 460 26.95 -2.44 -25.43
N GLY A 461 25.83 -1.72 -25.36
CA GLY A 461 24.76 -1.75 -26.35
C GLY A 461 23.96 -3.07 -26.32
N LEU A 462 22.73 -3.02 -26.81
CA LEU A 462 21.83 -4.18 -26.89
C LEU A 462 21.25 -4.30 -28.29
N THR A 463 21.36 -5.47 -28.93
CA THR A 463 20.75 -5.70 -30.25
C THR A 463 19.42 -6.42 -30.08
N ILE A 464 18.32 -5.80 -30.52
CA ILE A 464 16.97 -6.35 -30.42
C ILE A 464 16.44 -6.56 -31.84
N ALA A 465 16.17 -7.82 -32.19
CA ALA A 465 15.67 -8.20 -33.53
C ALA A 465 16.50 -7.61 -34.68
N GLY A 466 17.82 -7.58 -34.53
CA GLY A 466 18.76 -7.04 -35.53
C GLY A 466 18.93 -5.51 -35.50
N VAL A 467 18.20 -4.79 -34.65
CA VAL A 467 18.35 -3.34 -34.46
C VAL A 467 19.22 -3.07 -33.24
N PRO A 468 20.35 -2.34 -33.37
CA PRO A 468 21.14 -1.92 -32.22
C PRO A 468 20.38 -0.83 -31.44
N VAL A 469 20.34 -0.99 -30.13
CA VAL A 469 19.61 -0.13 -29.20
C VAL A 469 20.51 0.25 -28.04
N ASP A 470 20.63 1.56 -27.83
CA ASP A 470 21.33 2.12 -26.68
C ASP A 470 20.32 2.42 -25.58
N LEU A 471 20.48 1.83 -24.40
CA LEU A 471 19.72 2.21 -23.22
C LEU A 471 20.23 3.56 -22.71
N LYS A 472 19.37 4.59 -22.67
CA LYS A 472 19.75 5.96 -22.31
C LYS A 472 19.01 6.49 -21.10
N THR A 473 17.68 6.55 -21.18
CA THR A 473 16.87 7.21 -20.15
C THR A 473 15.94 6.19 -19.52
N TRP A 474 16.10 5.99 -18.22
CA TRP A 474 15.25 5.12 -17.44
C TRP A 474 14.03 5.88 -16.93
N CYS A 475 12.84 5.47 -17.35
CA CYS A 475 11.58 5.93 -16.78
C CYS A 475 11.23 5.11 -15.53
N SER A 476 11.36 5.70 -14.35
CA SER A 476 11.02 5.07 -13.07
C SER A 476 9.52 5.16 -12.75
N PRO A 477 9.00 4.27 -11.88
CA PRO A 477 7.66 4.39 -11.32
C PRO A 477 7.47 5.74 -10.64
N GLN A 478 6.26 6.29 -10.72
CA GLN A 478 5.92 7.55 -10.07
C GLN A 478 4.85 7.31 -8.99
N PRO A 479 4.89 8.02 -7.86
CA PRO A 479 3.88 7.88 -6.82
C PRO A 479 2.47 8.15 -7.36
N LYS A 480 1.50 7.36 -6.91
CA LYS A 480 0.07 7.44 -7.29
C LYS A 480 -0.18 7.37 -8.80
N GLU A 481 0.66 6.64 -9.54
CA GLU A 481 0.48 6.44 -10.97
C GLU A 481 -0.73 5.54 -11.26
N LEU A 482 -1.62 6.00 -12.14
CA LEU A 482 -2.77 5.22 -12.57
C LEU A 482 -2.34 4.12 -13.55
N THR A 483 -2.44 2.88 -13.11
CA THR A 483 -2.09 1.67 -13.88
C THR A 483 -3.19 0.62 -13.76
N ASN A 484 -3.12 -0.48 -14.52
CA ASN A 484 -4.04 -1.63 -14.38
C ASN A 484 -4.04 -2.28 -12.98
N LEU A 485 -3.09 -1.91 -12.12
CA LEU A 485 -3.02 -2.41 -10.74
C LEU A 485 -3.98 -1.67 -9.82
N ILE A 486 -4.37 -0.44 -10.17
CA ILE A 486 -5.26 0.42 -9.39
C ILE A 486 -6.71 0.05 -9.63
N VAL A 487 -7.48 -0.06 -8.54
CA VAL A 487 -8.92 -0.29 -8.51
C VAL A 487 -9.64 1.05 -8.32
N VAL A 488 -10.48 1.38 -9.29
CA VAL A 488 -11.43 2.48 -9.24
C VAL A 488 -12.73 1.95 -8.62
N ARG A 489 -13.16 2.54 -7.52
CA ARG A 489 -14.34 2.09 -6.77
C ARG A 489 -15.65 2.66 -7.29
N SER A 490 -16.74 1.95 -7.01
CA SER A 490 -18.12 2.27 -7.41
C SER A 490 -18.62 3.65 -6.96
N ASN A 491 -18.14 4.11 -5.80
CA ASN A 491 -18.52 5.36 -5.15
C ASN A 491 -17.64 6.56 -5.57
N CYS A 492 -16.56 6.32 -6.32
CA CYS A 492 -15.67 7.36 -6.81
C CYS A 492 -16.00 7.70 -8.27
N SER A 493 -16.68 8.83 -8.49
CA SER A 493 -16.76 9.47 -9.81
C SER A 493 -15.38 10.02 -10.17
N LEU A 494 -14.53 9.23 -10.81
CA LEU A 494 -13.44 9.79 -11.59
C LEU A 494 -14.07 10.51 -12.81
N GLU A 495 -14.51 11.76 -12.61
CA GLU A 495 -14.38 12.71 -13.69
C GLU A 495 -12.89 12.80 -13.99
N ALA A 496 -12.46 12.05 -15.01
CA ALA A 496 -11.15 12.26 -15.59
C ALA A 496 -11.04 13.76 -15.86
N PRO A 497 -9.95 14.45 -15.45
CA PRO A 497 -9.67 15.77 -15.98
C PRO A 497 -9.77 15.63 -17.50
N ALA A 498 -10.74 16.31 -18.11
CA ALA A 498 -10.63 16.64 -19.52
C ALA A 498 -9.22 17.19 -19.67
N SER A 499 -8.40 16.54 -20.50
CA SER A 499 -7.05 16.93 -20.92
C SER A 499 -6.28 17.78 -19.89
N PRO A 500 -5.14 17.37 -19.32
CA PRO A 500 -4.27 18.40 -18.76
C PRO A 500 -3.91 19.33 -19.93
N SER A 501 -4.62 20.45 -20.05
CA SER A 501 -4.08 21.64 -20.63
C SER A 501 -2.73 21.80 -19.94
N LEU A 502 -1.69 21.99 -20.77
CA LEU A 502 -0.35 22.24 -20.29
C LEU A 502 -0.45 23.07 -19.01
N PRO A 503 0.10 22.62 -17.87
CA PRO A 503 0.32 23.54 -16.78
C PRO A 503 1.20 24.63 -17.37
N CYS A 504 0.63 25.80 -17.55
CA CYS A 504 1.38 27.01 -17.84
C CYS A 504 2.45 27.06 -16.76
N ARG A 505 3.72 26.90 -17.17
CA ARG A 505 4.87 27.19 -16.33
C ARG A 505 4.77 28.66 -15.95
N GLN A 506 4.07 28.98 -14.87
CA GLN A 506 4.36 30.19 -14.13
C GLN A 506 5.68 29.90 -13.44
N ALA A 507 6.77 30.37 -14.06
CA ALA A 507 8.07 30.38 -13.43
C ALA A 507 7.93 31.12 -12.10
N ILE A 508 8.00 30.39 -10.99
CA ILE A 508 8.35 30.98 -9.71
C ILE A 508 9.78 31.50 -9.95
N ASN A 509 9.95 32.83 -9.97
CA ASN A 509 11.27 33.43 -10.03
C ASN A 509 12.03 33.02 -8.77
N VAL A 510 12.87 32.00 -8.90
CA VAL A 510 13.74 31.51 -7.84
C VAL A 510 14.74 32.63 -7.53
N GLN A 511 14.65 33.21 -6.33
CA GLN A 511 15.52 34.29 -5.85
C GLN A 511 16.13 33.85 -4.51
N PHE A 512 17.40 33.47 -4.55
CA PHE A 512 18.28 33.26 -3.40
C PHE A 512 19.65 33.86 -3.70
N GLN A 513 20.42 34.18 -2.67
CA GLN A 513 21.80 34.63 -2.83
C GLN A 513 22.72 33.42 -3.08
N MET A 514 23.60 33.53 -4.08
CA MET A 514 24.67 32.56 -4.29
C MET A 514 25.85 32.91 -3.39
N VAL A 515 26.20 32.01 -2.47
CA VAL A 515 27.42 32.10 -1.65
C VAL A 515 28.53 31.37 -2.38
N LYS A 516 29.68 32.01 -2.54
CA LYS A 516 30.81 31.35 -3.20
C LYS A 516 31.47 30.36 -2.24
N LYS A 517 31.98 29.25 -2.77
CA LYS A 517 32.70 28.26 -1.96
C LYS A 517 33.95 28.83 -1.29
N GLU A 518 34.62 29.80 -1.93
CA GLU A 518 35.80 30.50 -1.37
C GLU A 518 35.48 31.28 -0.08
N ASP A 519 34.23 31.68 0.10
CA ASP A 519 33.75 32.40 1.27
C ASP A 519 33.32 31.46 2.41
N LEU A 520 33.40 30.13 2.22
CA LEU A 520 32.95 29.13 3.19
C LEU A 520 34.11 28.27 3.70
N LYS A 521 34.30 28.27 5.02
CA LYS A 521 35.17 27.33 5.74
C LYS A 521 34.33 26.25 6.40
N TRP A 522 34.71 24.99 6.17
CA TRP A 522 34.06 23.83 6.76
C TRP A 522 34.69 23.51 8.10
N GLY A 523 33.85 23.17 9.07
CA GLY A 523 34.23 22.70 10.41
C GLY A 523 33.73 21.28 10.65
N ASP A 524 33.41 20.99 11.90
CA ASP A 524 33.04 19.64 12.34
C ASP A 524 31.72 19.15 11.72
N ASN A 525 31.65 17.85 11.46
CA ASN A 525 30.40 17.18 11.11
C ASN A 525 29.52 17.08 12.37
N LEU A 526 28.33 17.69 12.32
CA LEU A 526 27.38 17.73 13.43
C LEU A 526 26.36 16.60 13.36
N GLY A 527 26.28 15.87 12.24
CA GLY A 527 25.42 14.70 12.07
C GLY A 527 24.77 14.61 10.69
N GLN A 528 23.79 13.71 10.59
CA GLN A 528 23.02 13.44 9.38
C GLN A 528 21.57 13.85 9.60
N GLY A 529 21.06 14.73 8.73
CA GLY A 529 19.63 14.98 8.57
C GLY A 529 18.99 13.99 7.60
N SER A 530 17.67 14.04 7.46
CA SER A 530 16.85 13.10 6.66
C SER A 530 17.42 12.81 5.25
N PHE A 531 17.90 13.85 4.56
CA PHE A 531 18.50 13.76 3.22
C PHE A 531 19.77 14.61 3.07
N THR A 532 20.32 15.12 4.17
CA THR A 532 21.45 16.06 4.15
C THR A 532 22.49 15.71 5.19
N LYS A 533 23.76 15.98 4.90
CA LYS A 533 24.85 15.96 5.89
C LYS A 533 25.01 17.36 6.47
N ILE A 534 25.13 17.47 7.79
CA ILE A 534 25.10 18.74 8.50
C ILE A 534 26.49 19.03 9.04
N PHE A 535 27.06 20.16 8.64
CA PHE A 535 28.37 20.61 9.11
C PHE A 535 28.26 21.96 9.80
N GLN A 536 29.09 22.17 10.82
CA GLN A 536 29.42 23.51 11.27
C GLN A 536 30.35 24.15 10.25
N GLY A 537 30.28 25.47 10.10
CA GLY A 537 31.22 26.19 9.26
C GLY A 537 31.27 27.68 9.60
N PHE A 538 32.07 28.40 8.83
CA PHE A 538 32.17 29.85 8.92
C PHE A 538 32.03 30.45 7.52
N LYS A 539 31.24 31.51 7.41
CA LYS A 539 31.10 32.34 6.22
C LYS A 539 31.93 33.60 6.40
N MET A 540 32.79 33.89 5.45
CA MET A 540 33.66 35.05 5.42
C MET A 540 33.02 36.11 4.51
N ASP A 541 32.57 37.21 5.08
CA ASP A 541 32.03 38.34 4.32
C ASP A 541 33.01 39.52 4.38
N ASN A 542 33.31 40.14 3.23
CA ASN A 542 34.16 41.32 3.17
C ASN A 542 33.26 42.55 3.05
N ARG A 543 32.99 43.23 4.17
CA ARG A 543 32.22 44.49 4.20
C ARG A 543 33.14 45.61 4.64
N ASP A 544 33.18 46.68 3.85
CA ASP A 544 33.95 47.90 4.12
C ASP A 544 35.46 47.70 4.37
N GLY A 545 36.06 46.67 3.76
CA GLY A 545 37.49 46.37 3.87
C GLY A 545 37.89 45.53 5.08
N GLU A 546 36.94 45.15 5.96
CA GLU A 546 37.16 44.24 7.08
C GLU A 546 36.50 42.87 6.85
N VAL A 547 37.29 41.82 7.09
CA VAL A 547 36.84 40.43 6.95
C VAL A 547 36.04 40.02 8.17
N HIS A 548 34.74 39.83 7.99
CA HIS A 548 33.81 39.41 9.03
C HIS A 548 33.57 37.91 8.96
N GLU A 549 33.82 37.21 10.07
CA GLU A 549 33.59 35.78 10.21
C GLU A 549 32.23 35.52 10.88
N THR A 550 31.32 34.86 10.16
CA THR A 550 29.98 34.51 10.66
C THR A 550 29.85 33.00 10.79
N GLY A 551 29.48 32.50 11.97
CA GLY A 551 29.21 31.08 12.18
C GLY A 551 27.98 30.61 11.40
N VAL A 552 28.13 29.56 10.59
CA VAL A 552 27.08 29.01 9.73
C VAL A 552 26.88 27.52 9.94
N LEU A 553 25.67 27.06 9.62
CA LEU A 553 25.31 25.66 9.46
C LEU A 553 25.24 25.34 7.97
N LEU A 554 25.98 24.33 7.53
CA LEU A 554 26.03 23.88 6.15
C LEU A 554 25.22 22.59 6.02
N LYS A 555 24.08 22.65 5.33
CA LYS A 555 23.29 21.46 4.98
C LYS A 555 23.64 21.04 3.56
N VAL A 556 24.30 19.90 3.43
CA VAL A 556 24.80 19.37 2.16
C VAL A 556 23.85 18.27 1.68
N LEU A 557 23.30 18.41 0.49
CA LEU A 557 22.44 17.38 -0.10
C LEU A 557 23.24 16.09 -0.33
N ASP A 558 22.75 14.97 0.19
CA ASP A 558 23.48 13.70 0.10
C ASP A 558 23.47 13.13 -1.34
N THR A 559 24.53 12.39 -1.69
CA THR A 559 24.72 11.83 -3.05
C THR A 559 23.57 10.94 -3.57
N PRO A 560 22.90 10.09 -2.78
CA PRO A 560 21.77 9.28 -3.26
C PRO A 560 20.49 10.11 -3.50
N HIS A 561 20.40 11.35 -3.00
CA HIS A 561 19.21 12.20 -3.09
C HIS A 561 19.39 13.38 -4.07
N LYS A 562 20.39 13.32 -4.96
CA LYS A 562 20.65 14.34 -5.97
C LYS A 562 19.50 14.59 -6.94
N SER A 563 18.55 13.66 -7.08
CA SER A 563 17.32 13.85 -7.88
C SER A 563 16.32 14.85 -7.24
N CYS A 564 16.48 15.23 -5.97
CA CYS A 564 15.59 16.12 -5.23
C CYS A 564 16.08 17.59 -5.14
N TRP A 565 17.04 17.98 -5.98
CA TRP A 565 17.68 19.31 -5.94
C TRP A 565 16.70 20.47 -6.21
N GLU A 566 15.67 20.25 -7.04
CA GLU A 566 14.65 21.27 -7.35
C GLU A 566 13.89 21.70 -6.09
N SER A 567 13.41 20.74 -5.29
CA SER A 567 12.71 21.02 -4.03
C SER A 567 13.64 21.61 -2.96
N PHE A 568 14.91 21.19 -2.95
CA PHE A 568 15.93 21.74 -2.05
C PHE A 568 16.18 23.25 -2.31
N PHE A 569 16.25 23.65 -3.58
CA PHE A 569 16.42 25.04 -3.98
C PHE A 569 15.15 25.88 -3.88
N GLU A 570 14.00 25.29 -4.11
CA GLU A 570 12.71 25.95 -3.87
C GLU A 570 12.54 26.29 -2.38
N ALA A 571 12.84 25.35 -1.49
CA ALA A 571 12.86 25.60 -0.05
C ALA A 571 13.88 26.69 0.35
N ALA A 572 15.09 26.66 -0.23
CA ALA A 572 16.11 27.69 -0.03
C ALA A 572 15.63 29.09 -0.45
N SER A 573 14.98 29.17 -1.61
CA SER A 573 14.43 30.41 -2.17
C SER A 573 13.38 30.99 -1.24
N VAL A 574 12.39 30.18 -0.81
CA VAL A 574 11.32 30.64 0.08
C VAL A 574 11.90 31.14 1.40
N MET A 575 12.83 30.39 2.00
CA MET A 575 13.46 30.80 3.26
C MET A 575 14.29 32.07 3.17
N SER A 576 15.05 32.26 2.09
CA SER A 576 15.87 33.47 1.94
C SER A 576 15.05 34.75 1.88
N GLN A 577 13.74 34.65 1.62
CA GLN A 577 12.80 35.77 1.58
C GLN A 577 12.10 36.01 2.93
N LEU A 578 12.32 35.15 3.92
CA LEU A 578 11.71 35.24 5.25
C LEU A 578 12.71 35.85 6.23
N SER A 579 12.39 37.03 6.76
CA SER A 579 13.20 37.71 7.78
C SER A 579 12.35 38.01 9.01
N HIS A 580 12.61 37.29 10.09
CA HIS A 580 11.94 37.51 11.37
C HIS A 580 12.91 37.22 12.52
N LYS A 581 12.83 38.02 13.59
CA LYS A 581 13.73 37.92 14.76
C LYS A 581 13.75 36.55 15.46
N HIS A 582 12.69 35.75 15.26
CA HIS A 582 12.55 34.39 15.81
C HIS A 582 12.61 33.32 14.73
N LEU A 583 13.17 33.59 13.55
CA LEU A 583 13.45 32.59 12.53
C LEU A 583 14.95 32.52 12.27
N ILE A 584 15.47 31.31 12.05
CA ILE A 584 16.83 31.11 11.58
C ILE A 584 16.94 31.70 10.18
N LEU A 585 18.00 32.48 9.97
CA LEU A 585 18.27 33.10 8.68
C LEU A 585 18.94 32.11 7.72
N VAL A 586 18.47 32.09 6.47
CA VAL A 586 19.20 31.45 5.37
C VAL A 586 19.96 32.50 4.60
N TYR A 587 21.29 32.38 4.62
CA TYR A 587 22.18 33.31 3.91
C TYR A 587 22.20 33.06 2.41
N GLY A 588 21.94 31.83 1.96
CA GLY A 588 21.89 31.49 0.55
C GLY A 588 22.24 30.04 0.28
N ILE A 589 22.59 29.76 -0.97
CA ILE A 589 23.07 28.45 -1.40
C ILE A 589 24.47 28.55 -2.00
N CYS A 590 25.26 27.50 -1.81
CA CYS A 590 26.55 27.31 -2.48
C CYS A 590 26.45 26.06 -3.35
N ILE A 591 26.73 26.22 -4.64
CA ILE A 591 26.78 25.11 -5.60
C ILE A 591 28.23 24.99 -6.07
N HIS A 592 28.84 23.82 -5.88
CA HIS A 592 30.18 23.57 -6.37
C HIS A 592 30.34 22.13 -6.86
N GLY A 593 30.60 21.99 -8.16
CA GLY A 593 30.66 20.68 -8.80
C GLY A 593 29.33 19.94 -8.67
N SER A 594 29.31 18.87 -7.88
CA SER A 594 28.11 18.05 -7.65
C SER A 594 27.51 18.20 -6.24
N GLU A 595 28.02 19.15 -5.45
CA GLU A 595 27.57 19.41 -4.08
C GLU A 595 26.62 20.62 -4.06
N ASN A 596 25.40 20.40 -3.56
CA ASN A 596 24.40 21.44 -3.33
C ASN A 596 24.32 21.72 -1.84
N VAL A 597 24.70 22.93 -1.42
CA VAL A 597 24.81 23.31 0.00
C VAL A 597 23.87 24.47 0.29
N MET A 598 23.11 24.36 1.38
CA MET A 598 22.34 25.46 1.93
C MET A 598 23.06 26.03 3.15
N VAL A 599 23.26 27.35 3.15
CA VAL A 599 24.03 28.07 4.17
C VAL A 599 23.06 28.79 5.10
N GLN A 600 23.00 28.37 6.37
CA GLN A 600 22.09 28.89 7.38
C GLN A 600 22.84 29.46 8.57
N GLU A 601 22.18 30.27 9.39
CA GLU A 601 22.71 30.72 10.68
C GLU A 601 22.96 29.55 11.62
N TYR A 602 24.13 29.54 12.27
CA TYR A 602 24.49 28.55 13.27
C TYR A 602 23.83 28.85 14.62
N VAL A 603 23.22 27.82 15.23
CA VAL A 603 22.59 27.92 16.55
C VAL A 603 23.33 27.05 17.57
N LYS A 604 23.98 27.71 18.53
CA LYS A 604 24.89 27.13 19.53
C LYS A 604 24.31 25.95 20.33
N TYR A 605 23.00 25.96 20.61
CA TYR A 605 22.35 24.97 21.47
C TYR A 605 21.61 23.85 20.72
N GLY A 606 21.66 23.88 19.38
CA GLY A 606 20.98 22.90 18.54
C GLY A 606 19.45 22.97 18.63
N ALA A 607 18.78 21.88 18.27
CA ALA A 607 17.33 21.80 18.25
C ALA A 607 16.72 21.98 19.66
N LEU A 608 15.62 22.73 19.75
CA LEU A 608 14.95 23.07 21.01
C LEU A 608 14.52 21.82 21.79
N ASP A 609 14.04 20.79 21.11
CA ASP A 609 13.61 19.54 21.77
C ASP A 609 14.80 18.81 22.42
N LEU A 610 15.96 18.79 21.77
CA LEU A 610 17.20 18.24 22.31
C LEU A 610 17.72 19.06 23.49
N PHE A 611 17.68 20.40 23.38
CA PHE A 611 18.04 21.30 24.48
C PHE A 611 17.15 21.10 25.71
N LEU A 612 15.83 20.99 25.51
CA LEU A 612 14.86 20.73 26.58
C LEU A 612 15.03 19.34 27.20
N LYS A 613 15.36 18.32 26.39
CA LYS A 613 15.67 16.97 26.88
C LYS A 613 16.93 16.94 27.75
N ARG A 614 17.96 17.74 27.41
CA ARG A 614 19.23 17.81 28.14
C ARG A 614 19.14 18.65 29.42
N ASN A 615 18.25 19.63 29.47
CA ASN A 615 18.13 20.61 30.57
C ASN A 615 16.78 20.52 31.33
N ARG A 616 16.21 19.32 31.45
CA ARG A 616 14.84 19.11 31.99
C ARG A 616 14.60 19.73 33.37
N SER A 617 15.61 19.74 34.25
CA SER A 617 15.52 20.20 35.64
C SER A 617 15.97 21.65 35.86
N THR A 618 16.63 22.27 34.88
CA THR A 618 17.21 23.63 34.98
C THR A 618 16.37 24.71 34.30
N VAL A 619 15.41 24.33 33.44
CA VAL A 619 14.59 25.28 32.68
C VAL A 619 13.34 25.71 33.47
N GLN A 620 13.31 26.99 33.87
CA GLN A 620 12.19 27.58 34.60
C GLN A 620 10.91 27.69 33.74
N VAL A 621 9.75 27.64 34.38
CA VAL A 621 8.43 27.81 33.71
C VAL A 621 8.34 29.14 32.96
N ARG A 622 8.89 30.22 33.53
CA ARG A 622 8.93 31.55 32.90
C ARG A 622 9.65 31.52 31.55
N TRP A 623 10.79 30.84 31.47
CA TRP A 623 11.52 30.67 30.21
C TRP A 623 10.68 29.91 29.19
N LYS A 624 9.99 28.83 29.58
CA LYS A 624 9.10 28.07 28.66
C LYS A 624 7.97 28.91 28.09
N LEU A 625 7.40 29.82 28.89
CA LEU A 625 6.37 30.76 28.44
C LEU A 625 6.94 31.79 27.46
N ASP A 626 8.16 32.28 27.70
CA ASP A 626 8.86 33.16 26.77
C ASP A 626 9.12 32.47 25.42
N VAL A 627 9.59 31.23 25.43
CA VAL A 627 9.78 30.41 24.22
C VAL A 627 8.48 30.21 23.46
N ALA A 628 7.40 29.87 24.15
CA ALA A 628 6.09 29.68 23.51
C ALA A 628 5.56 30.97 22.87
N ARG A 629 5.80 32.13 23.51
CA ARG A 629 5.47 33.44 22.94
C ARG A 629 6.28 33.73 21.67
N GLN A 630 7.58 33.46 21.68
CA GLN A 630 8.45 33.66 20.52
C GLN A 630 8.04 32.76 19.34
N LEU A 631 7.71 31.48 19.62
CA LEU A 631 7.17 30.53 18.65
C LEU A 631 5.87 31.05 18.03
N ALA A 632 4.91 31.49 18.85
CA ALA A 632 3.66 32.07 18.37
C ALA A 632 3.89 33.31 17.49
N CYS A 633 4.84 34.18 17.84
CA CYS A 633 5.21 35.33 17.01
C CYS A 633 5.80 34.92 15.65
N ALA A 634 6.73 33.96 15.64
CA ALA A 634 7.33 33.45 14.41
C ALA A 634 6.30 32.83 13.48
N LEU A 635 5.39 32.03 14.03
CA LEU A 635 4.32 31.39 13.27
C LEU A 635 3.36 32.43 12.69
N ASN A 636 2.94 33.42 13.49
CA ASN A 636 2.08 34.50 13.03
C ASN A 636 2.70 35.29 11.86
N TYR A 637 4.02 35.55 11.92
CA TYR A 637 4.74 36.18 10.83
C TYR A 637 4.70 35.34 9.55
N LEU A 638 4.96 34.04 9.65
CA LEU A 638 4.94 33.12 8.53
C LEU A 638 3.55 33.01 7.89
N VAL A 639 2.48 33.00 8.68
CA VAL A 639 1.08 33.04 8.17
C VAL A 639 0.86 34.26 7.28
N ARG A 640 1.31 35.43 7.77
CA ARG A 640 1.07 36.72 7.11
C ARG A 640 1.94 36.91 5.88
N ALA A 641 3.21 36.50 5.95
CA ALA A 641 4.14 36.57 4.83
C ALA A 641 3.75 35.62 3.68
N THR A 642 3.08 34.51 4.00
CA THR A 642 2.58 33.57 3.01
C THR A 642 1.21 33.95 2.45
N SER A 643 0.34 34.66 3.20
CA SER A 643 -1.00 35.07 2.75
C SER A 643 -1.06 36.01 1.53
N SER A 644 0.03 36.67 1.12
CA SER A 644 0.05 37.50 -0.10
C SER A 644 0.63 36.79 -1.33
N LYS A 645 1.13 35.56 -1.20
CA LYS A 645 1.76 34.79 -2.29
C LYS A 645 1.47 33.28 -2.28
N MET A 646 0.76 32.77 -1.28
CA MET A 646 0.21 31.41 -1.18
C MET A 646 -1.11 31.46 -0.41
N ALA A 647 -2.12 30.71 -0.85
CA ALA A 647 -3.36 30.54 -0.07
C ALA A 647 -3.08 29.59 1.11
N VAL A 648 -3.20 30.09 2.33
CA VAL A 648 -2.90 29.35 3.56
C VAL A 648 -4.19 28.68 4.09
N GLY A 649 -4.13 27.36 4.32
CA GLY A 649 -5.14 26.59 5.08
C GLY A 649 -4.90 26.67 6.59
N GLU A 650 -5.97 26.48 7.37
CA GLU A 650 -6.10 26.79 8.81
C GLU A 650 -5.03 26.21 9.76
N PHE A 651 -4.72 26.97 10.82
CA PHE A 651 -3.79 26.63 11.91
C PHE A 651 -4.46 25.77 12.99
N GLN A 652 -3.90 24.60 13.32
CA GLN A 652 -4.27 23.87 14.54
C GLN A 652 -3.42 24.33 15.74
N GLN A 653 -4.10 25.03 16.66
CA GLN A 653 -3.98 25.07 18.14
C GLN A 653 -2.58 25.08 18.81
N VAL A 654 -2.29 26.18 19.54
CA VAL A 654 -1.22 26.26 20.56
C VAL A 654 -1.82 25.87 21.92
N SER A 655 -1.51 24.68 22.43
CA SER A 655 -2.01 24.19 23.73
C SER A 655 -1.05 24.56 24.87
N PHE A 656 -1.54 25.29 25.89
CA PHE A 656 -0.82 25.58 27.14
C PHE A 656 -1.47 24.85 28.33
N PRO A 657 -0.87 23.76 28.86
CA PRO A 657 -1.30 23.21 30.14
C PRO A 657 -0.43 23.73 31.31
N LEU A 658 -1.09 24.25 32.34
CA LEU A 658 -0.57 24.48 33.70
C LEU A 658 -1.62 23.94 34.71
N PRO A 659 -1.24 23.51 35.93
CA PRO A 659 -0.54 22.26 36.21
C PRO A 659 -1.36 21.35 37.14
N LYS A 660 -1.36 20.03 36.89
CA LYS A 660 -1.06 18.99 37.90
C LYS A 660 -0.45 17.78 37.18
N GLY A 661 0.87 17.58 37.34
CA GLY A 661 1.58 16.36 36.96
C GLY A 661 2.20 16.32 35.55
N ASN A 662 3.43 16.85 35.43
CA ASN A 662 4.49 16.51 34.46
C ASN A 662 4.13 16.05 33.03
N LEU A 663 4.01 17.00 32.10
CA LEU A 663 4.66 17.04 30.75
C LEU A 663 4.07 18.21 29.95
N THR A 664 4.84 19.28 29.73
CA THR A 664 4.47 20.37 28.81
C THR A 664 5.13 20.10 27.46
N ARG A 665 4.36 19.62 26.47
CA ARG A 665 4.81 19.45 25.09
C ARG A 665 4.29 20.65 24.28
N VAL A 666 5.18 21.55 23.89
CA VAL A 666 4.88 22.60 22.90
C VAL A 666 5.26 22.03 21.54
N GLN A 667 4.28 21.74 20.69
CA GLN A 667 4.48 21.27 19.33
C GLN A 667 3.83 22.30 18.40
N CYS A 668 4.64 22.94 17.56
CA CYS A 668 4.16 23.83 16.51
C CYS A 668 4.46 23.19 15.15
N SER A 669 3.41 22.90 14.39
CA SER A 669 3.49 22.36 13.04
C SER A 669 2.93 23.41 12.09
N MET A 670 3.72 23.87 11.11
CA MET A 670 3.22 24.73 10.05
C MET A 670 2.95 23.87 8.81
N VAL A 671 1.74 23.96 8.25
CA VAL A 671 1.36 23.32 6.98
C VAL A 671 1.17 24.42 5.94
N VAL A 672 1.94 24.37 4.85
CA VAL A 672 1.77 25.27 3.70
C VAL A 672 1.14 24.47 2.57
N GLN A 673 -0.07 24.80 2.14
CA GLN A 673 -0.74 24.18 0.99
C GLN A 673 -0.56 25.07 -0.26
N SER A 674 -0.19 24.48 -1.40
CA SER A 674 -0.30 25.12 -2.71
C SER A 674 -1.64 24.71 -3.35
N LEU A 675 -2.54 25.66 -3.57
CA LEU A 675 -3.72 25.46 -4.40
C LEU A 675 -3.28 25.52 -5.88
N ASN A 676 -2.96 24.37 -6.48
CA ASN A 676 -3.27 24.04 -7.89
C ASN A 676 -2.77 22.62 -8.27
N GLY A 677 -3.71 21.67 -8.39
CA GLY A 677 -3.58 20.42 -9.16
C GLY A 677 -2.80 19.24 -8.52
N PRO A 678 -3.00 18.00 -9.02
CA PRO A 678 -2.65 16.76 -8.31
C PRO A 678 -1.17 16.36 -8.38
N VAL A 679 -0.32 17.19 -8.99
CA VAL A 679 1.11 16.89 -9.19
C VAL A 679 1.97 17.34 -7.99
N HIS A 680 1.43 18.12 -7.06
CA HIS A 680 2.23 18.76 -6.01
C HIS A 680 2.15 18.12 -4.64
N VAL A 681 1.55 16.94 -4.41
CA VAL A 681 1.38 16.43 -3.04
C VAL A 681 2.69 15.96 -2.39
N HIS A 682 3.60 15.33 -3.16
CA HIS A 682 4.97 15.04 -2.66
C HIS A 682 5.84 16.30 -2.56
N LEU A 683 5.68 17.26 -3.49
CA LEU A 683 6.37 18.54 -3.40
C LEU A 683 5.88 19.36 -2.22
N THR A 684 4.60 19.32 -1.89
CA THR A 684 4.02 20.02 -0.73
C THR A 684 4.46 19.32 0.55
N PHE A 685 4.56 17.99 0.59
CA PHE A 685 5.10 17.29 1.76
C PHE A 685 6.61 17.52 1.94
N ALA A 686 7.38 17.51 0.85
CA ALA A 686 8.80 17.83 0.85
C ALA A 686 9.04 19.30 1.15
N LEU A 687 8.26 20.25 0.61
CA LEU A 687 8.32 21.69 0.90
C LEU A 687 7.77 22.04 2.27
N THR A 688 6.80 21.31 2.82
CA THR A 688 6.26 21.55 4.17
C THR A 688 7.17 20.94 5.24
N ARG A 689 7.75 19.74 4.99
CA ARG A 689 8.80 19.18 5.86
C ARG A 689 10.14 19.88 5.68
N LEU A 690 10.54 20.28 4.46
CA LEU A 690 11.67 21.17 4.23
C LEU A 690 11.36 22.46 4.96
N ALA A 691 10.30 23.22 4.65
CA ALA A 691 9.90 24.45 5.36
C ALA A 691 9.78 24.28 6.87
N ALA A 692 9.41 23.12 7.42
CA ALA A 692 9.46 22.84 8.86
C ALA A 692 10.88 22.54 9.40
N GLU A 693 11.72 21.85 8.64
CA GLU A 693 13.17 21.64 8.89
C GLU A 693 14.02 22.89 8.58
N CYS A 694 13.43 23.87 7.91
CA CYS A 694 14.03 25.05 7.28
C CYS A 694 13.63 26.34 8.02
N CYS A 695 12.37 26.45 8.45
CA CYS A 695 11.89 27.45 9.40
C CYS A 695 12.19 26.98 10.82
N ALA A 696 13.46 26.84 11.13
CA ALA A 696 13.86 26.68 12.52
C ALA A 696 13.58 28.00 13.26
N VAL A 697 12.91 27.91 14.41
CA VAL A 697 12.57 29.08 15.22
C VAL A 697 13.75 29.40 16.13
N ARG A 698 14.24 30.64 16.07
CA ARG A 698 15.26 31.17 16.98
C ARG A 698 14.58 31.50 18.32
N VAL A 699 14.94 30.74 19.35
CA VAL A 699 14.38 30.80 20.70
C VAL A 699 15.36 31.45 21.67
#